data_AF-A0A560GP45-F1
#
_entry.id   AF-A0A560GP45-F1
#
_cell.length_a   1.000
_cell.length_b   1.000
_cell.length_c   1.000
_cell.angle_alpha   90.00
_cell.angle_beta   90.00
_cell.angle_gamma   90.00
#
_symmetry.space_group_name_H-M   'P 1'
#
loop_
_entity.id
_entity.type
_entity.pdbx_description
1 polymer ?
#
loop_
_entity_poly.entity_id
_entity_poly.type
_entity_poly.pdbx_seq_one_letter_code
_entity_poly.pdbx_strand_id
1 'polypeptide(L)'
;MRRLLAAAFLGTLLTGTAGAQDTQAVPYGSWKQPMITGPACLAWREAWEGGTRDCTAADYESWLDDVRHWHQERRIRIGYDPARYDDPRLAWTRTSFVQTQMMVEDRYFYDPVAGRYTVDRYLDDLTARFGGIDAVLLWPDYPNMGIDDRNQLDQVANLPGGMPAVKAMVADFHRRGVRVLLPMMMWDQGTRAPAQPWPQAIAALAREIGIDGINGDTQDGVPLAFSLAADKAGRPLAFQPEGVMADEAVAWDLMSWGQYTFAPVPKVDRYKWLEPRHMVNISDRWARDKTDDLHYAFFNGVGWEAWENVWGIWNGISPRDGEAMRRVATLERGLAPLLSSPDWQPFYPTRAAGVYASRWPGADGRVAWTIVNRNDHALDQTVLDVPAGGPALRYFDLYHGVELTPRREGDRLLLSFPLEAQGFGAVLALPGAPDAATLGLMRTMTAMTATDLASLPRTWAPLPQHLVDIPATAPAAMAPEGMVEIPAGDFTFRVQGLEIEGGTSAGVDVAYPWEGEARRYHEHRLSLPRFFMDRFPVTNAQFKRFLDASGYHPKDDRNFLKDWTGGSYPAGWDDRPVTWVSQEDARAYAAWAGKRLPHEWEWQYAAQGQDGRRYPWGDAWRDDAAPVPERGRAVRPPDAVGSHPAGASPFGVQDLVGNVWQWTDEYQDDHTRAAILRGGSLYQPQGSIWYFPQAYRNDQHGKLLLMAPSRDRSALVGFRCVRDAG
;
A
#
# COMPACT_ATOMS: atom_id res chain seq x y z
N MET A 1 48.56 78.22 32.73
CA MET A 1 48.91 77.46 33.96
C MET A 1 48.23 76.10 33.91
N ARG A 2 48.90 75.01 34.35
CA ARG A 2 48.42 73.70 34.89
C ARG A 2 46.95 73.26 34.58
N ARG A 3 46.61 72.01 34.28
CA ARG A 3 47.29 70.68 34.17
C ARG A 3 46.24 69.64 33.66
N LEU A 4 46.67 68.51 33.07
CA LEU A 4 46.17 67.11 33.24
C LEU A 4 44.65 66.88 33.53
N LEU A 5 43.85 66.06 32.83
CA LEU A 5 43.94 64.65 32.36
C LEU A 5 42.73 64.41 31.41
N ALA A 6 42.56 63.35 30.61
CA ALA A 6 43.34 62.18 30.19
C ALA A 6 42.83 61.71 28.79
N ALA A 7 43.26 60.53 28.30
CA ALA A 7 42.65 59.85 27.14
C ALA A 7 42.31 58.39 27.50
N ALA A 8 41.13 57.91 27.10
CA ALA A 8 40.73 56.51 27.17
C ALA A 8 40.37 56.03 25.75
N PHE A 9 41.19 55.15 25.18
CA PHE A 9 40.89 54.47 23.93
C PHE A 9 39.89 53.33 24.21
N LEU A 10 38.67 53.42 23.69
CA LEU A 10 37.86 52.21 23.45
C LEU A 10 38.30 51.60 22.12
N GLY A 11 39.00 50.48 22.18
CA GLY A 11 39.19 49.62 21.02
C GLY A 11 37.88 48.88 20.73
N THR A 12 37.23 49.19 19.62
CA THR A 12 36.04 48.48 19.17
C THR A 12 36.46 47.11 18.61
N LEU A 13 36.49 46.09 19.48
CA LEU A 13 36.50 44.70 19.06
C LEU A 13 35.20 44.43 18.31
N LEU A 14 35.26 44.44 16.98
CA LEU A 14 34.25 43.82 16.13
C LEU A 14 34.31 42.31 16.33
N THR A 15 33.69 41.84 17.42
CA THR A 15 33.29 40.45 17.54
C THR A 15 32.24 40.19 16.48
N GLY A 16 32.69 39.74 15.31
CA GLY A 16 31.81 39.17 14.30
C GLY A 16 31.11 37.98 14.93
N THR A 17 29.86 38.17 15.34
CA THR A 17 28.96 37.06 15.65
C THR A 17 28.79 36.29 14.36
N ALA A 18 29.52 35.17 14.24
CA ALA A 18 29.21 34.15 13.26
C ALA A 18 27.83 33.60 13.64
N GLY A 19 26.78 34.22 13.09
CA GLY A 19 25.49 33.54 13.01
C GLY A 19 25.71 32.26 12.24
N ALA A 20 25.25 31.13 12.78
CA ALA A 20 25.12 29.92 11.98
C ALA A 20 24.25 30.30 10.79
N GLN A 21 24.85 30.36 9.59
CA GLN A 21 24.13 30.76 8.40
C GLN A 21 23.27 29.57 7.99
N ASP A 22 21.97 29.65 8.27
CA ASP A 22 21.02 28.65 7.81
C ASP A 22 21.13 28.53 6.28
N THR A 23 21.26 27.28 5.82
CA THR A 23 21.28 26.84 4.41
C THR A 23 20.22 27.58 3.59
N GLN A 24 20.51 28.01 2.36
CA GLN A 24 19.49 28.66 1.53
C GLN A 24 18.54 27.64 0.89
N ALA A 25 19.03 26.44 0.56
CA ALA A 25 18.23 25.28 0.16
C ALA A 25 17.57 24.55 1.35
N VAL A 26 16.74 25.23 2.15
CA VAL A 26 16.00 24.58 3.26
C VAL A 26 14.87 23.68 2.72
N PRO A 27 14.78 22.40 3.13
CA PRO A 27 13.69 21.51 2.72
C PRO A 27 12.38 21.79 3.46
N TYR A 28 11.65 22.82 3.06
CA TYR A 28 10.22 22.96 3.37
C TYR A 28 9.38 22.15 2.37
N GLY A 29 9.47 20.83 2.51
CA GLY A 29 8.48 19.92 1.95
C GLY A 29 7.14 20.07 2.66
N SER A 30 6.06 19.65 2.00
CA SER A 30 4.78 19.42 2.69
C SER A 30 4.93 18.25 3.67
N TRP A 31 3.94 18.07 4.55
CA TRP A 31 3.84 16.98 5.55
C TRP A 31 3.94 15.53 4.99
N LYS A 32 4.16 15.34 3.69
CA LYS A 32 4.30 14.03 3.03
C LYS A 32 5.59 13.83 2.23
N GLN A 33 6.42 14.87 2.03
CA GLN A 33 7.45 14.87 0.98
C GLN A 33 8.76 15.54 1.39
N PRO A 34 9.67 14.80 2.06
CA PRO A 34 10.98 15.30 2.48
C PRO A 34 11.96 15.37 1.30
N MET A 35 11.80 16.40 0.46
CA MET A 35 12.60 16.61 -0.76
C MET A 35 13.39 17.93 -0.72
N ILE A 36 14.63 17.89 -1.21
CA ILE A 36 15.51 19.05 -1.42
C ILE A 36 15.36 19.53 -2.87
N THR A 37 15.11 20.82 -3.07
CA THR A 37 15.03 21.44 -4.40
C THR A 37 16.41 21.57 -5.04
N GLY A 38 16.49 21.34 -6.35
CA GLY A 38 17.71 21.58 -7.14
C GLY A 38 18.11 23.06 -7.25
N PRO A 39 19.22 23.34 -7.95
CA PRO A 39 19.70 24.70 -8.20
C PRO A 39 18.60 25.65 -8.73
N ALA A 40 18.52 26.87 -8.18
CA ALA A 40 17.44 27.82 -8.49
C ALA A 40 17.39 28.29 -9.96
N CYS A 41 18.47 28.09 -10.72
CA CYS A 41 18.54 28.25 -12.18
C CYS A 41 17.65 27.23 -12.94
N LEU A 42 17.42 26.04 -12.38
CA LEU A 42 16.60 24.97 -12.96
C LEU A 42 15.13 25.08 -12.56
N ALA A 43 14.78 25.93 -11.59
CA ALA A 43 13.41 26.08 -11.14
C ALA A 43 12.50 26.54 -12.29
N TRP A 44 11.41 25.81 -12.50
CA TRP A 44 10.36 26.25 -13.42
C TRP A 44 9.79 27.58 -12.94
N ARG A 45 9.63 28.53 -13.86
CA ARG A 45 9.06 29.86 -13.61
C ARG A 45 7.86 30.09 -14.49
N GLU A 46 6.82 30.67 -13.93
CA GLU A 46 5.66 31.07 -14.72
C GLU A 46 5.99 32.33 -15.55
N ALA A 47 5.26 32.55 -16.65
CA ALA A 47 5.63 33.55 -17.67
C ALA A 47 5.71 35.00 -17.17
N TRP A 48 5.16 35.29 -15.98
CA TRP A 48 5.21 36.60 -15.31
C TRP A 48 6.31 36.73 -14.26
N GLU A 49 7.04 35.66 -13.92
CA GLU A 49 8.09 35.64 -12.89
C GLU A 49 9.49 36.01 -13.43
N GLY A 50 9.53 36.52 -14.67
CA GLY A 50 10.74 36.86 -15.41
C GLY A 50 11.27 35.71 -16.28
N GLY A 51 12.25 36.01 -17.12
CA GLY A 51 12.87 35.01 -18.00
C GLY A 51 13.69 33.99 -17.21
N THR A 52 13.65 32.73 -17.65
CA THR A 52 14.62 31.70 -17.26
C THR A 52 15.99 32.04 -17.82
N ARG A 53 17.06 31.72 -17.08
CA ARG A 53 18.44 31.80 -17.56
C ARG A 53 19.10 30.44 -17.47
N ASP A 54 20.05 30.17 -18.35
CA ASP A 54 20.81 28.92 -18.31
C ASP A 54 21.54 28.78 -16.96
N CYS A 55 21.66 27.54 -16.50
CA CYS A 55 22.40 27.23 -15.29
C CYS A 55 23.91 27.16 -15.60
N THR A 56 24.71 27.92 -14.86
CA THR A 56 26.16 27.87 -15.00
C THR A 56 26.78 26.83 -14.07
N ALA A 57 28.01 26.40 -14.34
CA ALA A 57 28.76 25.52 -13.44
C ALA A 57 28.88 26.12 -12.02
N ALA A 58 29.04 27.45 -11.90
CA ALA A 58 29.12 28.14 -10.62
C ALA A 58 27.80 28.13 -9.84
N ASP A 59 26.64 28.17 -10.52
CA ASP A 59 25.33 28.04 -9.86
C ASP A 59 25.16 26.63 -9.27
N TYR A 60 25.59 25.61 -10.02
CA TYR A 60 25.57 24.22 -9.59
C TYR A 60 26.51 23.97 -8.41
N GLU A 61 27.76 24.42 -8.50
CA GLU A 61 28.77 24.28 -7.45
C GLU A 61 28.34 24.98 -6.15
N SER A 62 27.84 26.22 -6.26
CA SER A 62 27.31 26.98 -5.12
C SER A 62 26.13 26.29 -4.42
N TRP A 63 25.19 25.73 -5.20
CA TRP A 63 24.07 24.96 -4.64
C TRP A 63 24.55 23.66 -3.98
N LEU A 64 25.46 22.93 -4.64
CA LEU A 64 25.98 21.65 -4.15
C LEU A 64 26.73 21.81 -2.82
N ASP A 65 27.50 22.89 -2.68
CA ASP A 65 28.23 23.18 -1.45
C ASP A 65 27.31 23.63 -0.31
N ASP A 66 26.21 24.35 -0.59
CA ASP A 66 25.15 24.68 0.40
C ASP A 66 24.47 23.41 0.95
N VAL A 67 24.04 22.48 0.08
CA VAL A 67 23.40 21.23 0.52
C VAL A 67 24.38 20.25 1.18
N ARG A 68 25.67 20.30 0.84
CA ARG A 68 26.74 19.57 1.56
C ARG A 68 26.97 20.13 2.94
N HIS A 69 27.01 21.46 3.07
CA HIS A 69 27.11 22.14 4.36
C HIS A 69 25.93 21.71 5.25
N TRP A 70 24.70 21.76 4.73
CA TRP A 70 23.51 21.26 5.42
C TRP A 70 23.65 19.82 5.92
N HIS A 71 24.09 18.89 5.06
CA HIS A 71 24.24 17.47 5.42
C HIS A 71 25.24 17.28 6.58
N GLN A 72 26.40 17.95 6.52
CA GLN A 72 27.42 17.86 7.57
C GLN A 72 26.93 18.46 8.90
N GLU A 73 26.34 19.66 8.82
CA GLU A 73 25.79 20.41 9.95
C GLU A 73 24.67 19.61 10.65
N ARG A 74 23.74 19.07 9.85
CA ARG A 74 22.59 18.30 10.34
C ARG A 74 23.01 17.02 11.05
N ARG A 75 23.94 16.24 10.48
CA ARG A 75 24.45 15.00 11.12
C ARG A 75 25.12 15.27 12.47
N ILE A 76 25.79 16.42 12.61
CA ILE A 76 26.35 16.86 13.91
C ILE A 76 25.23 17.24 14.88
N ARG A 77 24.22 18.03 14.46
CA ARG A 77 23.12 18.46 15.35
C ARG A 77 22.30 17.29 15.92
N ILE A 78 22.02 16.28 15.11
CA ILE A 78 21.21 15.11 15.53
C ILE A 78 21.99 14.05 16.29
N GLY A 79 23.32 14.22 16.45
CA GLY A 79 24.18 13.21 17.08
C GLY A 79 24.20 11.89 16.32
N TYR A 80 24.26 11.95 14.98
CA TYR A 80 24.04 10.81 14.09
C TYR A 80 24.98 9.62 14.38
N ASP A 81 24.40 8.43 14.53
CA ASP A 81 25.11 7.16 14.70
C ASP A 81 24.90 6.23 13.48
N PRO A 82 25.97 5.88 12.72
CA PRO A 82 25.87 4.95 11.59
C PRO A 82 25.76 3.48 11.99
N ALA A 83 25.97 3.11 13.26
CA ALA A 83 26.24 1.72 13.67
C ALA A 83 25.18 0.71 13.22
N ARG A 84 23.90 1.11 13.13
CA ARG A 84 22.83 0.23 12.67
C ARG A 84 22.90 -0.09 11.18
N TYR A 85 23.36 0.85 10.34
CA TYR A 85 23.61 0.56 8.92
C TYR A 85 24.75 -0.43 8.74
N ASP A 86 25.73 -0.42 9.62
CA ASP A 86 26.91 -1.29 9.54
C ASP A 86 26.67 -2.71 10.09
N ASP A 87 25.46 -3.01 10.58
CA ASP A 87 25.06 -4.38 10.90
C ASP A 87 24.89 -5.22 9.60
N PRO A 88 25.71 -6.27 9.39
CA PRO A 88 25.61 -7.09 8.18
C PRO A 88 24.28 -7.83 8.03
N ARG A 89 23.50 -7.98 9.13
CA ARG A 89 22.16 -8.59 9.11
C ARG A 89 21.12 -7.67 8.47
N LEU A 90 21.36 -6.35 8.47
CA LEU A 90 20.49 -5.33 7.91
C LEU A 90 21.03 -4.74 6.60
N ALA A 91 22.22 -5.13 6.14
CA ALA A 91 22.85 -4.62 4.93
C ALA A 91 22.02 -4.77 3.64
N TRP A 92 21.00 -5.64 3.63
CA TRP A 92 20.06 -5.82 2.52
C TRP A 92 19.20 -4.58 2.23
N THR A 93 18.92 -3.73 3.23
CA THR A 93 18.04 -2.57 3.06
C THR A 93 18.56 -1.64 1.97
N ARG A 94 19.89 -1.47 1.91
CA ARG A 94 20.65 -0.66 0.95
C ARG A 94 20.43 -1.06 -0.52
N THR A 95 19.84 -2.22 -0.77
CA THR A 95 19.59 -2.78 -2.12
C THR A 95 18.14 -3.21 -2.33
N SER A 96 17.20 -2.70 -1.53
CA SER A 96 15.77 -2.97 -1.66
C SER A 96 15.11 -2.03 -2.68
N PHE A 97 15.54 -2.11 -3.94
CA PHE A 97 15.14 -1.19 -5.01
C PHE A 97 13.70 -1.39 -5.48
N VAL A 98 13.21 -2.64 -5.50
CA VAL A 98 11.82 -2.94 -5.86
C VAL A 98 11.13 -3.63 -4.69
N GLN A 99 10.17 -2.92 -4.09
CA GLN A 99 9.26 -3.45 -3.08
C GLN A 99 7.85 -3.57 -3.68
N THR A 100 7.07 -4.57 -3.26
CA THR A 100 5.62 -4.60 -3.52
C THR A 100 4.82 -4.51 -2.24
N GLN A 101 3.80 -3.64 -2.22
CA GLN A 101 2.75 -3.66 -1.23
C GLN A 101 1.66 -4.64 -1.67
N MET A 102 1.60 -5.80 -1.02
CA MET A 102 0.81 -6.95 -1.45
C MET A 102 -0.32 -7.23 -0.46
N MET A 103 -1.56 -7.03 -0.92
CA MET A 103 -2.76 -7.49 -0.23
C MET A 103 -2.74 -9.02 -0.09
N VAL A 104 -3.00 -9.56 1.09
CA VAL A 104 -3.02 -11.02 1.31
C VAL A 104 -4.19 -11.71 0.59
N GLU A 105 -5.21 -10.95 0.22
CA GLU A 105 -6.35 -11.38 -0.58
C GLU A 105 -6.01 -11.60 -2.07
N ASP A 106 -4.78 -11.28 -2.50
CA ASP A 106 -4.40 -11.45 -3.90
C ASP A 106 -4.40 -12.93 -4.33
N ARG A 107 -5.22 -13.24 -5.34
CA ARG A 107 -5.48 -14.58 -5.88
C ARG A 107 -4.29 -15.19 -6.61
N TYR A 108 -3.23 -14.45 -6.92
CA TYR A 108 -1.94 -14.98 -7.39
C TYR A 108 -1.04 -15.42 -6.22
N PHE A 109 -1.20 -14.80 -5.05
CA PHE A 109 -0.48 -15.13 -3.82
C PHE A 109 -1.14 -16.26 -3.02
N TYR A 110 -2.48 -16.31 -2.97
CA TYR A 110 -3.23 -17.39 -2.32
C TYR A 110 -4.28 -18.00 -3.26
N ASP A 111 -4.35 -19.32 -3.31
CA ASP A 111 -5.37 -20.07 -4.06
C ASP A 111 -6.51 -20.49 -3.11
N PRO A 112 -7.68 -19.82 -3.14
CA PRO A 112 -8.80 -20.15 -2.24
C PRO A 112 -9.50 -21.47 -2.61
N VAL A 113 -9.29 -22.01 -3.81
CA VAL A 113 -9.89 -23.29 -4.24
C VAL A 113 -9.02 -24.46 -3.78
N ALA A 114 -7.69 -24.34 -3.93
CA ALA A 114 -6.74 -25.32 -3.45
C ALA A 114 -6.40 -25.19 -1.95
N GLY A 115 -6.71 -24.05 -1.32
CA GLY A 115 -6.47 -23.79 0.09
C GLY A 115 -5.00 -23.64 0.45
N ARG A 116 -4.20 -22.94 -0.38
CA ARG A 116 -2.74 -22.85 -0.20
C ARG A 116 -2.14 -21.55 -0.71
N TYR A 117 -1.03 -21.14 -0.09
CA TYR A 117 -0.15 -20.12 -0.64
C TYR A 117 0.51 -20.58 -1.94
N THR A 118 0.77 -19.64 -2.83
CA THR A 118 1.41 -19.85 -4.13
C THR A 118 2.49 -18.80 -4.39
N VAL A 119 3.39 -18.62 -3.41
CA VAL A 119 4.47 -17.63 -3.43
C VAL A 119 5.30 -17.69 -4.72
N ASP A 120 5.67 -18.88 -5.20
CA ASP A 120 6.41 -19.01 -6.47
C ASP A 120 5.62 -18.50 -7.68
N ARG A 121 4.30 -18.75 -7.77
CA ARG A 121 3.44 -18.22 -8.85
C ARG A 121 3.40 -16.69 -8.82
N TYR A 122 3.24 -16.11 -7.64
CA TYR A 122 3.25 -14.65 -7.45
C TYR A 122 4.58 -14.06 -7.90
N LEU A 123 5.72 -14.59 -7.41
CA LEU A 123 7.04 -14.07 -7.75
C LEU A 123 7.44 -14.29 -9.21
N ASP A 124 6.99 -15.38 -9.84
CA ASP A 124 7.22 -15.65 -11.26
C ASP A 124 6.45 -14.67 -12.16
N ASP A 125 5.23 -14.29 -11.78
CA ASP A 125 4.45 -13.22 -12.44
C ASP A 125 5.18 -11.86 -12.35
N LEU A 126 5.58 -11.41 -11.16
CA LEU A 126 6.30 -10.13 -11.00
C LEU A 126 7.64 -10.13 -11.75
N THR A 127 8.32 -11.28 -11.79
CA THR A 127 9.57 -11.47 -12.55
C THR A 127 9.34 -11.37 -14.06
N ALA A 128 8.22 -11.89 -14.57
CA ALA A 128 7.83 -11.73 -15.96
C ALA A 128 7.47 -10.26 -16.27
N ARG A 129 6.54 -9.67 -15.52
CA ARG A 129 5.96 -8.35 -15.83
C ARG A 129 6.93 -7.18 -15.62
N PHE A 130 7.62 -7.12 -14.47
CA PHE A 130 8.44 -5.95 -14.13
C PHE A 130 9.82 -6.24 -13.51
N GLY A 131 10.30 -7.49 -13.60
CA GLY A 131 11.70 -7.83 -13.30
C GLY A 131 11.98 -8.25 -11.86
N GLY A 132 10.93 -8.59 -11.11
CA GLY A 132 11.03 -9.20 -9.78
C GLY A 132 11.37 -8.21 -8.67
N ILE A 133 11.11 -8.64 -7.43
CA ILE A 133 11.16 -7.81 -6.23
C ILE A 133 12.32 -8.20 -5.31
N ASP A 134 12.82 -7.23 -4.56
CA ASP A 134 13.83 -7.43 -3.52
C ASP A 134 13.16 -7.61 -2.14
N ALA A 135 11.98 -6.99 -1.94
CA ALA A 135 11.17 -7.09 -0.73
C ALA A 135 9.66 -7.13 -1.03
N VAL A 136 8.88 -7.73 -0.12
CA VAL A 136 7.42 -7.69 -0.12
C VAL A 136 6.91 -7.20 1.23
N LEU A 137 5.99 -6.25 1.20
CA LEU A 137 5.15 -5.86 2.34
C LEU A 137 3.85 -6.65 2.26
N LEU A 138 3.70 -7.67 3.11
CA LEU A 138 2.47 -8.49 3.17
C LEU A 138 1.44 -7.76 4.04
N TRP A 139 0.26 -7.47 3.49
CA TRP A 139 -0.72 -6.59 4.12
C TRP A 139 -2.02 -7.33 4.51
N PRO A 140 -2.17 -7.77 5.78
CA PRO A 140 -3.33 -8.56 6.22
C PRO A 140 -4.44 -7.78 6.93
N ASP A 141 -4.25 -6.48 7.19
CA ASP A 141 -5.04 -5.74 8.18
C ASP A 141 -6.18 -4.90 7.58
N TYR A 142 -5.84 -3.70 7.10
CA TYR A 142 -6.77 -2.81 6.40
C TYR A 142 -7.06 -3.35 4.98
N PRO A 143 -8.29 -3.27 4.42
CA PRO A 143 -9.45 -2.53 4.90
C PRO A 143 -10.33 -3.26 5.93
N ASN A 144 -10.10 -4.56 6.16
CA ASN A 144 -10.99 -5.39 6.96
C ASN A 144 -10.87 -5.14 8.48
N MET A 145 -9.76 -4.57 8.97
CA MET A 145 -9.53 -4.32 10.39
C MET A 145 -10.63 -3.42 11.01
N GLY A 146 -11.12 -3.80 12.19
CA GLY A 146 -12.21 -3.11 12.88
C GLY A 146 -13.62 -3.63 12.54
N ILE A 147 -13.77 -4.63 11.65
CA ILE A 147 -15.04 -5.37 11.51
C ILE A 147 -15.39 -6.16 12.77
N ASP A 148 -14.36 -6.58 13.51
CA ASP A 148 -14.43 -7.04 14.90
C ASP A 148 -13.17 -6.60 15.66
N ASP A 149 -13.05 -7.05 16.91
CA ASP A 149 -12.03 -6.64 17.87
C ASP A 149 -10.68 -7.36 17.72
N ARG A 150 -10.45 -8.10 16.63
CA ARG A 150 -9.12 -8.64 16.25
C ARG A 150 -8.15 -7.51 15.94
N ASN A 151 -6.99 -7.57 16.58
CA ASN A 151 -5.88 -6.66 16.33
C ASN A 151 -4.94 -7.20 15.23
N GLN A 152 -3.95 -6.39 14.86
CA GLN A 152 -2.96 -6.74 13.84
C GLN A 152 -2.19 -8.07 14.05
N LEU A 153 -1.97 -8.51 15.29
CA LEU A 153 -1.37 -9.82 15.56
C LEU A 153 -2.38 -10.95 15.30
N ASP A 154 -3.65 -10.73 15.65
CA ASP A 154 -4.73 -11.67 15.34
C ASP A 154 -4.90 -11.81 13.82
N GLN A 155 -4.77 -10.74 13.03
CA GLN A 155 -4.90 -10.84 11.56
C GLN A 155 -3.82 -11.74 10.96
N VAL A 156 -2.55 -11.53 11.32
CA VAL A 156 -1.43 -12.39 10.91
C VAL A 156 -1.65 -13.84 11.38
N ALA A 157 -2.08 -14.03 12.64
CA ALA A 157 -2.32 -15.37 13.18
C ALA A 157 -3.51 -16.11 12.55
N ASN A 158 -4.44 -15.38 11.91
CA ASN A 158 -5.63 -15.92 11.26
C ASN A 158 -5.51 -16.09 9.74
N LEU A 159 -4.34 -15.78 9.17
CA LEU A 159 -3.99 -16.22 7.82
C LEU A 159 -4.07 -17.76 7.70
N PRO A 160 -4.35 -18.30 6.50
CA PRO A 160 -4.61 -19.73 6.27
C PRO A 160 -3.55 -20.67 6.84
N GLY A 161 -3.99 -21.70 7.58
CA GLY A 161 -3.10 -22.64 8.28
C GLY A 161 -2.40 -22.08 9.53
N GLY A 162 -2.60 -20.79 9.85
CA GLY A 162 -2.08 -20.12 11.04
C GLY A 162 -0.55 -19.98 11.06
N MET A 163 -0.01 -19.66 12.24
CA MET A 163 1.43 -19.36 12.44
C MET A 163 2.42 -20.34 11.79
N PRO A 164 2.23 -21.67 11.80
CA PRO A 164 3.14 -22.60 11.12
C PRO A 164 3.15 -22.43 9.61
N ALA A 165 1.99 -22.18 8.99
CA ALA A 165 1.87 -21.98 7.55
C ALA A 165 2.37 -20.60 7.13
N VAL A 166 2.10 -19.55 7.91
CA VAL A 166 2.68 -18.21 7.74
C VAL A 166 4.21 -18.28 7.78
N LYS A 167 4.79 -19.01 8.75
CA LYS A 167 6.24 -19.21 8.82
C LYS A 167 6.81 -19.93 7.59
N ALA A 168 6.10 -20.92 7.05
CA ALA A 168 6.50 -21.61 5.83
C ALA A 168 6.43 -20.68 4.60
N MET A 169 5.37 -19.89 4.48
CA MET A 169 5.19 -18.87 3.44
C MET A 169 6.30 -17.80 3.47
N VAL A 170 6.71 -17.32 4.66
CA VAL A 170 7.88 -16.42 4.77
C VAL A 170 9.16 -17.11 4.28
N ALA A 171 9.36 -18.39 4.63
CA ALA A 171 10.51 -19.17 4.15
C ALA A 171 10.47 -19.43 2.62
N ASP A 172 9.30 -19.46 1.99
CA ASP A 172 9.16 -19.54 0.53
C ASP A 172 9.66 -18.26 -0.16
N PHE A 173 9.33 -17.07 0.37
CA PHE A 173 9.90 -15.80 -0.12
C PHE A 173 11.43 -15.77 0.08
N HIS A 174 11.91 -16.20 1.26
CA HIS A 174 13.35 -16.27 1.55
C HIS A 174 14.10 -17.23 0.63
N ARG A 175 13.51 -18.36 0.23
CA ARG A 175 14.08 -19.29 -0.77
C ARG A 175 14.36 -18.58 -2.09
N ARG A 176 13.53 -17.60 -2.46
CA ARG A 176 13.64 -16.81 -3.69
C ARG A 176 14.47 -15.52 -3.52
N GLY A 177 15.03 -15.29 -2.32
CA GLY A 177 15.85 -14.11 -2.01
C GLY A 177 15.07 -12.86 -1.61
N VAL A 178 13.74 -12.94 -1.55
CA VAL A 178 12.85 -11.81 -1.27
C VAL A 178 12.71 -11.60 0.23
N ARG A 179 12.86 -10.36 0.69
CA ARG A 179 12.68 -9.96 2.10
C ARG A 179 11.20 -9.76 2.43
N VAL A 180 10.80 -10.04 3.66
CA VAL A 180 9.39 -9.95 4.06
C VAL A 180 9.20 -8.92 5.17
N LEU A 181 8.31 -7.96 4.93
CA LEU A 181 7.85 -6.97 5.89
C LEU A 181 6.36 -7.22 6.22
N LEU A 182 5.95 -6.80 7.42
CA LEU A 182 4.54 -6.65 7.80
C LEU A 182 4.25 -5.18 8.15
N PRO A 183 3.04 -4.68 7.94
CA PRO A 183 2.65 -3.37 8.42
C PRO A 183 2.53 -3.37 9.95
N MET A 184 2.52 -2.18 10.52
CA MET A 184 2.18 -1.93 11.91
C MET A 184 1.34 -0.66 11.98
N MET A 185 0.11 -0.76 12.47
CA MET A 185 -0.83 0.35 12.56
C MET A 185 -0.82 0.91 13.98
N MET A 186 0.05 1.88 14.27
CA MET A 186 0.10 2.49 15.61
C MET A 186 -1.14 3.33 15.96
N TRP A 187 -1.93 3.71 14.95
CA TRP A 187 -3.26 4.31 15.12
C TRP A 187 -4.32 3.32 15.61
N ASP A 188 -4.06 2.00 15.59
CA ASP A 188 -4.95 1.02 16.19
C ASP A 188 -4.97 1.15 17.72
N GLN A 189 -5.98 1.87 18.17
CA GLN A 189 -6.30 2.11 19.57
C GLN A 189 -7.75 1.67 19.89
N GLY A 190 -8.38 0.94 18.96
CA GLY A 190 -9.79 0.58 18.97
C GLY A 190 -10.04 -0.93 19.04
N THR A 191 -9.12 -1.77 18.56
CA THR A 191 -9.19 -3.23 18.72
C THR A 191 -8.58 -3.69 20.06
N ARG A 192 -8.55 -5.01 20.33
CA ARG A 192 -7.94 -5.56 21.55
C ARG A 192 -6.46 -5.21 21.66
N ALA A 193 -6.04 -4.71 22.82
CA ALA A 193 -4.61 -4.55 23.11
C ALA A 193 -3.87 -5.91 23.15
N PRO A 194 -2.61 -5.99 22.69
CA PRO A 194 -1.78 -7.18 22.84
C PRO A 194 -1.45 -7.46 24.32
N ALA A 195 -1.16 -8.72 24.64
CA ALA A 195 -0.84 -9.16 26.01
C ALA A 195 0.49 -8.58 26.57
N GLN A 196 1.32 -8.00 25.71
CA GLN A 196 2.57 -7.32 26.04
C GLN A 196 2.71 -6.06 25.19
N PRO A 197 3.50 -5.05 25.58
CA PRO A 197 3.56 -3.78 24.86
C PRO A 197 4.03 -3.97 23.40
N TRP A 198 3.54 -3.13 22.49
CA TRP A 198 3.73 -3.26 21.04
C TRP A 198 5.18 -3.57 20.60
N PRO A 199 6.24 -2.90 21.10
CA PRO A 199 7.62 -3.25 20.75
C PRO A 199 7.99 -4.70 21.00
N GLN A 200 7.59 -5.26 22.15
CA GLN A 200 7.86 -6.65 22.48
C GLN A 200 6.95 -7.59 21.67
N ALA A 201 5.69 -7.22 21.44
CA ALA A 201 4.75 -8.02 20.67
C ALA A 201 5.21 -8.22 19.22
N ILE A 202 5.59 -7.14 18.54
CA ILE A 202 6.12 -7.16 17.18
C ILE A 202 7.45 -7.92 17.11
N ALA A 203 8.38 -7.69 18.05
CA ALA A 203 9.64 -8.43 18.09
C ALA A 203 9.45 -9.94 18.33
N ALA A 204 8.45 -10.33 19.13
CA ALA A 204 8.11 -11.74 19.36
C ALA A 204 7.51 -12.39 18.11
N LEU A 205 6.53 -11.73 17.47
CA LEU A 205 5.94 -12.17 16.20
C LEU A 205 7.02 -12.34 15.13
N ALA A 206 7.85 -11.33 14.92
CA ALA A 206 8.87 -11.34 13.90
C ALA A 206 9.88 -12.49 14.07
N ARG A 207 10.28 -12.79 15.31
CA ARG A 207 11.12 -13.94 15.65
C ARG A 207 10.41 -15.28 15.42
N GLU A 208 9.09 -15.36 15.64
CA GLU A 208 8.31 -16.57 15.44
C GLU A 208 8.21 -16.95 13.96
N ILE A 209 7.73 -16.04 13.10
CA ILE A 209 7.41 -16.34 11.69
C ILE A 209 8.55 -16.07 10.71
N GLY A 210 9.59 -15.33 11.10
CA GLY A 210 10.77 -15.16 10.25
C GLY A 210 10.82 -13.87 9.40
N ILE A 211 9.97 -12.87 9.63
CA ILE A 211 10.00 -11.60 8.85
C ILE A 211 11.24 -10.73 9.12
N ASP A 212 11.67 -9.94 8.14
CA ASP A 212 12.92 -9.15 8.13
C ASP A 212 12.74 -7.68 8.53
N GLY A 213 11.52 -7.13 8.42
CA GLY A 213 11.24 -5.73 8.72
C GLY A 213 9.78 -5.43 9.01
N ILE A 214 9.50 -4.17 9.34
CA ILE A 214 8.17 -3.64 9.66
C ILE A 214 7.97 -2.32 8.93
N ASN A 215 6.84 -2.20 8.23
CA ASN A 215 6.38 -0.95 7.63
C ASN A 215 5.50 -0.17 8.63
N GLY A 216 5.80 1.12 8.82
CA GLY A 216 5.08 1.99 9.73
C GLY A 216 3.96 2.75 9.02
N ASP A 217 2.77 2.16 8.97
CA ASP A 217 1.58 2.75 8.36
C ASP A 217 1.19 4.07 9.04
N THR A 218 1.04 5.12 8.23
CA THR A 218 0.80 6.52 8.62
C THR A 218 1.66 7.03 9.79
N GLN A 219 2.94 6.65 9.86
CA GLN A 219 3.85 7.01 10.97
C GLN A 219 5.00 7.93 10.56
N ASP A 220 5.13 9.07 11.25
CA ASP A 220 6.26 10.00 11.18
C ASP A 220 7.51 9.46 11.93
N GLY A 221 7.96 8.27 11.55
CA GLY A 221 9.04 7.52 12.22
C GLY A 221 8.53 6.40 13.15
N VAL A 222 9.31 5.33 13.27
CA VAL A 222 9.04 4.26 14.24
C VAL A 222 9.86 4.52 15.51
N PRO A 223 9.29 4.45 16.73
CA PRO A 223 10.08 4.72 17.94
C PRO A 223 11.24 3.73 18.15
N LEU A 224 12.42 4.23 18.52
CA LEU A 224 13.64 3.45 18.81
C LEU A 224 13.42 2.22 19.72
N ALA A 225 12.41 2.27 20.60
CA ALA A 225 12.00 1.14 21.44
C ALA A 225 11.68 -0.15 20.67
N PHE A 226 11.19 -0.05 19.43
CA PHE A 226 10.92 -1.19 18.54
C PHE A 226 12.22 -1.85 18.06
N SER A 227 13.17 -1.06 17.56
CA SER A 227 14.53 -1.52 17.21
C SER A 227 15.23 -2.20 18.40
N LEU A 228 15.19 -1.57 19.59
CA LEU A 228 15.78 -2.16 20.80
C LEU A 228 15.08 -3.47 21.25
N ALA A 229 13.77 -3.60 21.04
CA ALA A 229 13.04 -4.82 21.35
C ALA A 229 13.37 -5.96 20.35
N ALA A 230 13.48 -5.64 19.06
CA ALA A 230 13.90 -6.56 18.00
C ALA A 230 15.32 -7.09 18.25
N ASP A 231 16.27 -6.19 18.53
CA ASP A 231 17.66 -6.55 18.83
C ASP A 231 17.75 -7.43 20.09
N LYS A 232 17.01 -7.09 21.15
CA LYS A 232 16.91 -7.90 22.38
C LYS A 232 16.25 -9.27 22.16
N ALA A 233 15.36 -9.40 21.18
CA ALA A 233 14.79 -10.68 20.79
C ALA A 233 15.77 -11.58 20.00
N GLY A 234 16.96 -11.06 19.66
CA GLY A 234 17.97 -11.74 18.84
C GLY A 234 17.70 -11.63 17.33
N ARG A 235 16.78 -10.74 16.93
CA ARG A 235 16.30 -10.59 15.56
C ARG A 235 16.14 -9.10 15.22
N PRO A 236 17.23 -8.39 14.85
CA PRO A 236 17.12 -7.03 14.35
C PRO A 236 16.17 -6.98 13.16
N LEU A 237 15.40 -5.90 13.09
CA LEU A 237 14.47 -5.62 12.00
C LEU A 237 14.86 -4.29 11.35
N ALA A 238 14.59 -4.20 10.05
CA ALA A 238 14.47 -2.93 9.36
C ALA A 238 13.11 -2.31 9.68
N PHE A 239 13.06 -1.01 9.93
CA PHE A 239 11.82 -0.25 10.09
C PHE A 239 11.70 0.76 8.94
N GLN A 240 10.49 0.90 8.42
CA GLN A 240 10.16 1.66 7.21
C GLN A 240 8.89 2.52 7.46
N PRO A 241 8.98 3.68 8.14
CA PRO A 241 7.88 4.63 8.29
C PRO A 241 7.39 5.24 6.96
N GLU A 242 6.10 5.59 6.87
CA GLU A 242 5.49 6.33 5.74
C GLU A 242 5.70 7.86 5.80
N GLY A 243 5.75 8.40 7.02
CA GLY A 243 5.63 9.83 7.28
C GLY A 243 6.96 10.58 7.24
N VAL A 244 6.90 11.88 7.56
CA VAL A 244 8.11 12.71 7.66
C VAL A 244 8.75 12.47 9.01
N MET A 245 9.54 11.39 9.10
CA MET A 245 10.34 11.09 10.28
C MET A 245 11.32 12.22 10.63
N ALA A 246 11.56 12.39 11.93
CA ALA A 246 12.57 13.29 12.46
C ALA A 246 13.98 12.89 11.97
N ASP A 247 14.87 13.85 11.75
CA ASP A 247 16.18 13.59 11.13
C ASP A 247 17.02 12.58 11.93
N GLU A 248 16.92 12.59 13.27
CA GLU A 248 17.58 11.63 14.15
C GLU A 248 17.12 10.17 13.95
N ALA A 249 15.87 9.96 13.49
CA ALA A 249 15.31 8.63 13.32
C ALA A 249 16.01 7.83 12.21
N VAL A 250 16.64 8.50 11.25
CA VAL A 250 17.49 7.90 10.21
C VAL A 250 18.59 6.99 10.82
N ALA A 251 18.99 7.19 12.08
CA ALA A 251 19.96 6.32 12.75
C ALA A 251 19.41 4.93 13.14
N TRP A 252 18.09 4.75 13.26
CA TRP A 252 17.47 3.47 13.66
C TRP A 252 16.37 2.94 12.73
N ASP A 253 15.74 3.82 11.94
CA ASP A 253 14.87 3.50 10.81
C ASP A 253 15.71 3.51 9.53
N LEU A 254 16.19 2.33 9.09
CA LEU A 254 17.12 2.21 7.95
C LEU A 254 16.45 2.37 6.58
N MET A 255 15.12 2.36 6.56
CA MET A 255 14.30 2.52 5.39
C MET A 255 13.23 3.57 5.67
N SER A 256 12.61 4.08 4.62
CA SER A 256 11.36 4.83 4.68
C SER A 256 10.55 4.52 3.42
N TRP A 257 9.27 4.86 3.41
CA TRP A 257 8.44 4.83 2.23
C TRP A 257 7.52 6.04 2.22
N GLY A 258 6.70 6.22 1.18
CA GLY A 258 5.62 7.21 1.24
C GLY A 258 4.97 7.54 -0.10
N GLN A 259 3.91 8.33 -0.03
CA GLN A 259 3.15 8.82 -1.19
C GLN A 259 3.69 10.17 -1.70
N TYR A 260 4.39 10.13 -2.82
CA TYR A 260 5.10 11.28 -3.40
C TYR A 260 4.34 11.88 -4.60
N THR A 261 4.65 13.13 -4.93
CA THR A 261 4.17 13.80 -6.14
C THR A 261 5.34 14.49 -6.80
N PHE A 262 5.52 14.24 -8.09
CA PHE A 262 6.75 14.58 -8.79
C PHE A 262 6.59 15.89 -9.58
N ALA A 263 7.64 16.72 -9.57
CA ALA A 263 7.69 17.94 -10.37
C ALA A 263 8.35 17.66 -11.74
N PRO A 264 8.15 18.52 -12.76
CA PRO A 264 8.81 18.36 -14.07
C PRO A 264 10.34 18.28 -13.93
N VAL A 265 10.90 19.13 -13.07
CA VAL A 265 12.27 19.06 -12.58
C VAL A 265 12.31 18.04 -11.42
N PRO A 266 13.17 17.01 -11.45
CA PRO A 266 13.38 16.11 -10.31
C PRO A 266 13.74 16.87 -9.03
N LYS A 267 13.68 16.20 -7.90
CA LYS A 267 14.18 16.71 -6.61
C LYS A 267 15.10 15.67 -5.97
N VAL A 268 15.93 16.12 -5.04
CA VAL A 268 16.82 15.25 -4.27
C VAL A 268 16.08 14.71 -3.06
N ASP A 269 16.16 13.41 -2.83
CA ASP A 269 15.60 12.80 -1.63
C ASP A 269 16.43 13.19 -0.38
N ARG A 270 15.77 13.72 0.65
CA ARG A 270 16.43 14.23 1.86
C ARG A 270 17.05 13.12 2.70
N TYR A 271 16.40 11.96 2.84
CA TYR A 271 16.89 10.89 3.71
C TYR A 271 18.06 10.16 3.06
N LYS A 272 17.97 9.92 1.75
CA LYS A 272 19.09 9.47 0.92
C LYS A 272 20.26 10.46 0.93
N TRP A 273 20.00 11.77 0.92
CA TRP A 273 21.06 12.78 1.04
C TRP A 273 21.67 12.81 2.45
N LEU A 274 20.86 12.64 3.51
CA LEU A 274 21.33 12.63 4.89
C LEU A 274 22.15 11.36 5.23
N GLU A 275 21.81 10.23 4.64
CA GLU A 275 22.55 8.97 4.71
C GLU A 275 22.40 8.18 3.40
N PRO A 276 23.41 8.16 2.51
CA PRO A 276 23.32 7.49 1.20
C PRO A 276 23.05 5.99 1.23
N ARG A 277 23.25 5.32 2.37
CA ARG A 277 22.89 3.90 2.59
C ARG A 277 21.41 3.70 2.97
N HIS A 278 20.67 4.77 3.31
CA HIS A 278 19.24 4.72 3.58
C HIS A 278 18.46 4.43 2.30
N MET A 279 17.44 3.58 2.40
CA MET A 279 16.58 3.21 1.28
C MET A 279 15.19 3.81 1.45
N VAL A 280 14.81 4.70 0.54
CA VAL A 280 13.43 5.21 0.44
C VAL A 280 12.71 4.39 -0.61
N ASN A 281 11.51 3.89 -0.32
CA ASN A 281 10.65 3.25 -1.31
C ASN A 281 9.49 4.21 -1.63
N ILE A 282 9.64 4.98 -2.70
CA ILE A 282 8.62 5.95 -3.11
C ILE A 282 7.46 5.28 -3.86
N SER A 283 6.28 5.90 -3.80
CA SER A 283 5.10 5.45 -4.56
C SER A 283 4.21 6.64 -4.93
N ASP A 284 3.66 6.66 -6.14
CA ASP A 284 2.33 7.21 -6.40
C ASP A 284 1.40 6.05 -6.73
N ARG A 285 0.62 5.59 -5.74
CA ARG A 285 -0.26 4.43 -5.90
C ARG A 285 -1.41 4.66 -6.88
N TRP A 286 -1.76 5.91 -7.19
CA TRP A 286 -2.89 6.27 -8.04
C TRP A 286 -2.48 6.68 -9.47
N ALA A 287 -1.21 7.04 -9.70
CA ALA A 287 -0.66 7.23 -11.03
C ALA A 287 -0.89 5.99 -11.92
N ARG A 288 -1.29 6.21 -13.18
CA ARG A 288 -1.48 5.15 -14.19
C ARG A 288 -0.32 5.04 -15.18
N ASP A 289 0.55 6.04 -15.21
CA ASP A 289 1.83 6.05 -15.90
C ASP A 289 2.90 6.22 -14.81
N LYS A 290 3.83 5.28 -14.69
CA LYS A 290 4.84 5.26 -13.62
C LYS A 290 6.15 5.94 -14.02
N THR A 291 6.20 6.66 -15.15
CA THR A 291 7.38 7.40 -15.62
C THR A 291 7.96 8.30 -14.54
N ASP A 292 7.12 9.00 -13.78
CA ASP A 292 7.55 10.00 -12.81
C ASP A 292 8.14 9.36 -11.55
N ASP A 293 7.50 8.32 -11.01
CA ASP A 293 8.04 7.48 -9.95
C ASP A 293 9.42 6.93 -10.35
N LEU A 294 9.50 6.23 -11.49
CA LEU A 294 10.72 5.54 -11.91
C LEU A 294 11.85 6.54 -12.22
N HIS A 295 11.54 7.71 -12.80
CA HIS A 295 12.52 8.77 -12.97
C HIS A 295 13.04 9.32 -11.64
N TYR A 296 12.17 9.48 -10.62
CA TYR A 296 12.60 9.95 -9.30
C TYR A 296 13.47 8.92 -8.58
N ALA A 297 13.05 7.64 -8.61
CA ALA A 297 13.78 6.52 -8.03
C ALA A 297 15.21 6.44 -8.60
N PHE A 298 15.32 6.36 -9.93
CA PHE A 298 16.58 6.20 -10.63
C PHE A 298 17.51 7.43 -10.57
N PHE A 299 16.94 8.64 -10.52
CA PHE A 299 17.72 9.86 -10.30
C PHE A 299 18.32 9.91 -8.89
N ASN A 300 17.62 9.39 -7.88
CA ASN A 300 18.06 9.42 -6.48
C ASN A 300 18.77 8.13 -6.00
N GLY A 301 18.78 7.05 -6.80
CA GLY A 301 19.27 5.75 -6.35
C GLY A 301 18.49 5.21 -5.14
N VAL A 302 17.18 5.48 -5.12
CA VAL A 302 16.21 5.02 -4.13
C VAL A 302 15.26 4.03 -4.78
N GLY A 303 14.53 3.25 -3.98
CA GLY A 303 13.61 2.24 -4.47
C GLY A 303 12.22 2.77 -4.81
N TRP A 304 11.44 1.90 -5.42
CA TRP A 304 10.04 2.09 -5.73
C TRP A 304 9.18 1.04 -5.04
N GLU A 305 7.99 1.44 -4.57
CA GLU A 305 6.97 0.55 -4.03
C GLU A 305 5.83 0.38 -5.04
N ALA A 306 5.88 -0.76 -5.72
CA ALA A 306 4.86 -1.23 -6.64
C ALA A 306 3.59 -1.62 -5.88
N TRP A 307 2.54 -0.80 -6.01
CA TRP A 307 1.25 -1.04 -5.37
C TRP A 307 0.15 -1.16 -6.42
N GLU A 308 -0.08 -2.39 -6.87
CA GLU A 308 -1.09 -2.69 -7.91
C GLU A 308 -2.46 -2.98 -7.31
N ASN A 309 -2.53 -3.76 -6.23
CA ASN A 309 -3.79 -4.04 -5.53
C ASN A 309 -3.99 -3.03 -4.39
N VAL A 310 -4.61 -1.88 -4.71
CA VAL A 310 -4.88 -0.81 -3.75
C VAL A 310 -6.19 -1.12 -3.00
N TRP A 311 -6.09 -2.05 -2.04
CA TRP A 311 -7.20 -2.48 -1.17
C TRP A 311 -8.42 -3.04 -1.93
N GLY A 312 -8.18 -3.92 -2.89
CA GLY A 312 -9.20 -4.51 -3.75
C GLY A 312 -9.63 -3.60 -4.92
N ILE A 313 -8.78 -2.63 -5.27
CA ILE A 313 -8.88 -1.78 -6.47
C ILE A 313 -7.60 -2.04 -7.28
N TRP A 314 -7.73 -2.61 -8.48
CA TRP A 314 -6.57 -2.92 -9.30
C TRP A 314 -6.08 -1.73 -10.13
N ASN A 315 -4.91 -1.21 -9.79
CA ASN A 315 -4.15 -0.22 -10.56
C ASN A 315 -2.87 -0.85 -11.15
N GLY A 316 -3.04 -1.87 -11.99
CA GLY A 316 -1.92 -2.63 -12.57
C GLY A 316 -0.95 -1.82 -13.43
N ILE A 317 0.30 -2.27 -13.44
CA ILE A 317 1.42 -1.66 -14.16
C ILE A 317 1.31 -1.92 -15.66
N SER A 318 1.45 -0.86 -16.48
CA SER A 318 1.38 -0.96 -17.94
C SER A 318 2.57 -1.77 -18.50
N PRO A 319 2.44 -2.44 -19.68
CA PRO A 319 3.56 -3.15 -20.31
C PRO A 319 4.80 -2.27 -20.53
N ARG A 320 4.59 -0.99 -20.86
CA ARG A 320 5.66 0.01 -20.99
C ARG A 320 6.37 0.27 -19.67
N ASP A 321 5.61 0.46 -18.58
CA ASP A 321 6.17 0.77 -17.27
C ASP A 321 6.80 -0.44 -16.60
N GLY A 322 6.28 -1.64 -16.87
CA GLY A 322 6.90 -2.90 -16.45
C GLY A 322 8.28 -3.09 -17.08
N GLU A 323 8.43 -2.82 -18.38
CA GLU A 323 9.73 -2.85 -19.04
C GLU A 323 10.65 -1.70 -18.61
N ALA A 324 10.13 -0.52 -18.33
CA ALA A 324 10.90 0.58 -17.72
C ALA A 324 11.46 0.15 -16.35
N MET A 325 10.64 -0.46 -15.48
CA MET A 325 11.07 -0.98 -14.18
C MET A 325 12.10 -2.11 -14.34
N ARG A 326 11.93 -3.03 -15.32
CA ARG A 326 12.92 -4.08 -15.62
C ARG A 326 14.30 -3.51 -15.89
N ARG A 327 14.38 -2.44 -16.69
CA ARG A 327 15.62 -1.74 -17.04
C ARG A 327 16.21 -1.00 -15.84
N VAL A 328 15.39 -0.23 -15.13
CA VAL A 328 15.79 0.52 -13.93
C VAL A 328 16.32 -0.42 -12.85
N ALA A 329 15.55 -1.43 -12.45
CA ALA A 329 15.96 -2.41 -11.43
C ALA A 329 17.25 -3.17 -11.81
N THR A 330 17.41 -3.51 -13.09
CA THR A 330 18.62 -4.20 -13.59
C THR A 330 19.86 -3.32 -13.46
N LEU A 331 19.74 -2.04 -13.80
CA LEU A 331 20.83 -1.06 -13.63
C LEU A 331 21.10 -0.77 -12.15
N GLU A 332 20.08 -0.58 -11.33
CA GLU A 332 20.22 -0.28 -9.90
C GLU A 332 20.89 -1.44 -9.15
N ARG A 333 20.45 -2.68 -9.36
CA ARG A 333 21.09 -3.87 -8.82
C ARG A 333 22.54 -4.02 -9.30
N GLY A 334 22.82 -3.68 -10.56
CA GLY A 334 24.17 -3.69 -11.13
C GLY A 334 25.10 -2.57 -10.62
N LEU A 335 24.52 -1.43 -10.24
CA LEU A 335 25.22 -0.23 -9.76
C LEU A 335 25.17 -0.05 -8.23
N ALA A 336 24.51 -0.95 -7.51
CA ALA A 336 24.18 -0.80 -6.09
C ALA A 336 25.33 -0.32 -5.16
N PRO A 337 26.59 -0.80 -5.30
CA PRO A 337 27.71 -0.31 -4.50
C PRO A 337 28.03 1.18 -4.70
N LEU A 338 27.69 1.76 -5.86
CA LEU A 338 27.89 3.16 -6.21
C LEU A 338 26.68 4.03 -5.82
N LEU A 339 25.47 3.46 -5.81
CA LEU A 339 24.23 4.16 -5.41
C LEU A 339 24.14 4.45 -3.90
N SER A 340 25.14 4.03 -3.10
CA SER A 340 25.33 4.44 -1.70
C SER A 340 26.59 5.32 -1.52
N SER A 341 27.05 5.99 -2.57
CA SER A 341 28.24 6.86 -2.52
C SER A 341 28.06 8.03 -1.55
N PRO A 342 29.01 8.27 -0.62
CA PRO A 342 29.03 9.49 0.20
C PRO A 342 29.37 10.75 -0.62
N ASP A 343 29.93 10.59 -1.82
CA ASP A 343 30.32 11.66 -2.73
C ASP A 343 29.28 11.89 -3.85
N TRP A 344 28.04 11.42 -3.65
CA TRP A 344 26.93 11.60 -4.60
C TRP A 344 26.76 13.08 -5.00
N GLN A 345 26.54 13.28 -6.30
CA GLN A 345 26.43 14.57 -6.97
C GLN A 345 25.15 14.58 -7.83
N PRO A 346 23.98 14.81 -7.23
CA PRO A 346 22.74 15.04 -7.97
C PRO A 346 22.83 16.32 -8.81
N PHE A 347 22.00 16.42 -9.85
CA PHE A 347 22.02 17.50 -10.86
C PHE A 347 23.40 17.73 -11.51
N TYR A 348 24.15 16.65 -11.75
CA TYR A 348 25.38 16.74 -12.52
C TYR A 348 25.10 17.39 -13.89
N PRO A 349 25.82 18.46 -14.29
CA PRO A 349 25.49 19.23 -15.49
C PRO A 349 25.37 18.38 -16.76
N THR A 350 24.32 18.64 -17.53
CA THR A 350 24.03 18.04 -18.83
C THR A 350 23.96 19.13 -19.91
N ARG A 351 24.12 18.78 -21.19
CA ARG A 351 24.01 19.74 -22.31
C ARG A 351 22.61 19.85 -22.92
N ALA A 352 21.64 19.07 -22.44
CA ALA A 352 20.28 19.03 -22.97
C ALA A 352 19.26 19.45 -21.91
N ALA A 353 18.44 20.45 -22.23
CA ALA A 353 17.32 20.84 -21.37
C ALA A 353 16.36 19.65 -21.15
N GLY A 354 15.79 19.54 -19.95
CA GLY A 354 14.94 18.41 -19.58
C GLY A 354 15.68 17.09 -19.31
N VAL A 355 17.00 17.03 -19.48
CA VAL A 355 17.80 15.84 -19.10
C VAL A 355 18.54 16.10 -17.80
N TYR A 356 18.32 15.24 -16.81
CA TYR A 356 18.89 15.37 -15.48
C TYR A 356 19.75 14.15 -15.15
N ALA A 357 20.91 14.36 -14.52
CA ALA A 357 21.84 13.30 -14.17
C ALA A 357 22.27 13.37 -12.70
N SER A 358 22.52 12.20 -12.11
CA SER A 358 23.16 12.03 -10.80
C SER A 358 24.49 11.31 -11.00
N ARG A 359 25.58 11.87 -10.46
CA ARG A 359 26.92 11.28 -10.51
C ARG A 359 27.24 10.57 -9.20
N TRP A 360 27.77 9.35 -9.32
CA TRP A 360 27.99 8.39 -8.23
C TRP A 360 29.46 7.92 -8.20
N PRO A 361 30.35 8.60 -7.46
CA PRO A 361 31.75 8.20 -7.33
C PRO A 361 31.94 6.99 -6.42
N GLY A 362 32.68 5.99 -6.87
CA GLY A 362 33.10 4.83 -6.08
C GLY A 362 34.48 5.01 -5.47
N ALA A 363 34.66 4.48 -4.24
CA ALA A 363 35.96 4.46 -3.57
C ALA A 363 37.02 3.59 -4.29
N ASP A 364 36.59 2.74 -5.22
CA ASP A 364 37.43 1.90 -6.09
C ASP A 364 37.82 2.59 -7.42
N GLY A 365 37.47 3.86 -7.58
CA GLY A 365 37.77 4.65 -8.78
C GLY A 365 36.78 4.45 -9.94
N ARG A 366 35.75 3.62 -9.78
CA ARG A 366 34.60 3.60 -10.70
C ARG A 366 33.76 4.86 -10.50
N VAL A 367 33.07 5.31 -11.53
CA VAL A 367 32.08 6.40 -11.42
C VAL A 367 30.88 6.06 -12.29
N ALA A 368 29.68 6.09 -11.74
CA ALA A 368 28.46 5.95 -12.52
C ALA A 368 27.73 7.29 -12.67
N TRP A 369 26.93 7.42 -13.72
CA TRP A 369 25.93 8.46 -13.90
C TRP A 369 24.59 7.79 -14.17
N THR A 370 23.58 8.04 -13.35
CA THR A 370 22.18 7.73 -13.67
C THR A 370 21.54 8.97 -14.30
N ILE A 371 20.75 8.78 -15.36
CA ILE A 371 20.28 9.85 -16.24
C ILE A 371 18.81 9.61 -16.56
N VAL A 372 18.02 10.68 -16.54
CA VAL A 372 16.59 10.67 -16.91
C VAL A 372 16.29 11.74 -17.96
N ASN A 373 15.60 11.36 -19.02
CA ASN A 373 15.10 12.28 -20.04
C ASN A 373 13.64 12.64 -19.72
N ARG A 374 13.38 13.83 -19.19
CA ARG A 374 12.01 14.29 -18.86
C ARG A 374 11.26 14.79 -20.11
N ASN A 375 11.90 14.85 -21.28
CA ASN A 375 11.28 15.29 -22.52
C ASN A 375 10.38 14.21 -23.14
N ASP A 376 9.39 14.66 -23.92
CA ASP A 376 8.48 13.84 -24.73
C ASP A 376 9.09 13.33 -26.05
N HIS A 377 10.35 13.67 -26.31
CA HIS A 377 11.10 13.29 -27.51
C HIS A 377 12.45 12.66 -27.16
N ALA A 378 12.92 11.79 -28.05
CA ALA A 378 14.23 11.16 -27.96
C ALA A 378 15.35 12.13 -28.36
N LEU A 379 16.57 11.84 -27.88
CA LEU A 379 17.77 12.63 -28.14
C LEU A 379 18.87 11.70 -28.67
N ASP A 380 19.58 12.10 -29.72
CA ASP A 380 20.78 11.41 -30.22
C ASP A 380 21.91 12.44 -30.41
N GLN A 381 22.54 12.81 -29.29
CA GLN A 381 23.50 13.91 -29.23
C GLN A 381 24.47 13.79 -28.05
N THR A 382 25.32 14.80 -27.85
CA THR A 382 26.13 14.93 -26.63
C THR A 382 25.24 15.23 -25.43
N VAL A 383 25.22 14.32 -24.45
CA VAL A 383 24.41 14.45 -23.23
C VAL A 383 25.23 14.96 -22.05
N LEU A 384 26.40 14.34 -21.83
CA LEU A 384 27.29 14.64 -20.71
C LEU A 384 28.61 15.21 -21.22
N ASP A 385 29.19 16.12 -20.44
CA ASP A 385 30.61 16.42 -20.52
C ASP A 385 31.30 16.27 -19.16
N VAL A 386 32.45 15.60 -19.15
CA VAL A 386 33.21 15.24 -17.95
C VAL A 386 34.63 15.83 -18.02
N PRO A 387 35.32 16.07 -16.88
CA PRO A 387 36.68 16.60 -16.91
C PRO A 387 37.64 15.69 -17.69
N ALA A 388 38.47 16.28 -18.55
CA ALA A 388 39.51 15.58 -19.31
C ALA A 388 40.86 15.47 -18.57
N GLY A 389 40.90 15.91 -17.31
CA GLY A 389 42.02 15.75 -16.39
C GLY A 389 41.72 14.67 -15.34
N GLY A 390 42.69 13.79 -15.08
CA GLY A 390 42.55 12.66 -14.17
C GLY A 390 43.23 11.40 -14.71
N PRO A 391 42.98 10.23 -14.10
CA PRO A 391 43.36 8.93 -14.65
C PRO A 391 42.71 8.70 -16.02
N ALA A 392 43.32 7.86 -16.86
CA ALA A 392 42.70 7.43 -18.12
C ALA A 392 41.51 6.49 -17.82
N LEU A 393 40.30 7.02 -17.95
CA LEU A 393 39.06 6.26 -17.78
C LEU A 393 38.49 5.81 -19.13
N ARG A 394 37.88 4.62 -19.15
CA ARG A 394 37.04 4.11 -20.25
C ARG A 394 35.58 4.29 -19.86
N TYR A 395 34.74 4.67 -20.81
CA TYR A 395 33.34 5.03 -20.57
C TYR A 395 32.43 4.04 -21.29
N PHE A 396 31.42 3.54 -20.59
CA PHE A 396 30.47 2.55 -21.10
C PHE A 396 29.06 3.07 -20.91
N ASP A 397 28.27 3.08 -21.98
CA ASP A 397 26.83 3.20 -21.90
C ASP A 397 26.28 1.84 -21.47
N LEU A 398 25.86 1.75 -20.21
CA LEU A 398 25.28 0.54 -19.64
C LEU A 398 23.84 0.31 -20.12
N TYR A 399 23.13 1.34 -20.58
CA TYR A 399 21.75 1.21 -21.05
C TYR A 399 21.72 0.50 -22.40
N HIS A 400 22.55 0.90 -23.36
CA HIS A 400 22.67 0.21 -24.65
C HIS A 400 23.74 -0.89 -24.67
N GLY A 401 24.59 -0.97 -23.65
CA GLY A 401 25.63 -2.00 -23.49
C GLY A 401 26.83 -1.82 -24.43
N VAL A 402 27.24 -0.58 -24.70
CA VAL A 402 28.34 -0.23 -25.62
C VAL A 402 29.46 0.58 -24.95
N GLU A 403 30.68 0.48 -25.47
CA GLU A 403 31.78 1.37 -25.08
C GLU A 403 31.70 2.69 -25.85
N LEU A 404 31.76 3.80 -25.12
CA LEU A 404 31.73 5.16 -25.67
C LEU A 404 33.15 5.62 -26.01
N THR A 405 33.28 6.33 -27.14
CA THR A 405 34.52 7.02 -27.51
C THR A 405 34.37 8.52 -27.22
N PRO A 406 34.96 9.05 -26.14
CA PRO A 406 34.75 10.46 -25.77
C PRO A 406 35.42 11.42 -26.77
N ARG A 407 34.70 12.46 -27.18
CA ARG A 407 35.27 13.54 -28.02
C ARG A 407 35.89 14.61 -27.11
N ARG A 408 37.18 14.88 -27.22
CA ARG A 408 37.84 15.94 -26.41
C ARG A 408 37.51 17.33 -26.94
N GLU A 409 37.08 18.22 -26.05
CA GLU A 409 36.79 19.64 -26.33
C GLU A 409 37.44 20.47 -25.21
N GLY A 410 38.60 21.07 -25.49
CA GLY A 410 39.39 21.78 -24.47
C GLY A 410 39.84 20.86 -23.33
N ASP A 411 39.40 21.18 -22.12
CA ASP A 411 39.59 20.46 -20.85
C ASP A 411 38.41 19.52 -20.50
N ARG A 412 37.45 19.32 -21.41
CA ARG A 412 36.30 18.43 -21.26
C ARG A 412 36.36 17.23 -22.23
N LEU A 413 35.77 16.12 -21.82
CA LEU A 413 35.46 14.96 -22.65
C LEU A 413 33.95 14.89 -22.83
N LEU A 414 33.50 14.89 -24.08
CA LEU A 414 32.10 14.86 -24.46
C LEU A 414 31.64 13.43 -24.70
N LEU A 415 30.56 13.03 -24.05
CA LEU A 415 29.94 11.73 -24.17
C LEU A 415 28.62 11.87 -24.94
N SER A 416 28.50 11.16 -26.05
CA SER A 416 27.30 11.14 -26.90
C SER A 416 26.75 9.72 -26.95
N PHE A 417 25.45 9.60 -26.71
CA PHE A 417 24.69 8.35 -26.69
C PHE A 417 23.20 8.71 -26.82
N PRO A 418 22.37 7.81 -27.37
CA PRO A 418 20.95 8.07 -27.49
C PRO A 418 20.24 8.03 -26.12
N LEU A 419 19.13 8.75 -26.00
CA LEU A 419 18.19 8.68 -24.88
C LEU A 419 16.77 8.65 -25.44
N GLU A 420 15.98 7.66 -25.02
CA GLU A 420 14.57 7.53 -25.42
C GLU A 420 13.72 8.68 -24.85
N ALA A 421 12.59 8.97 -25.51
CA ALA A 421 11.57 9.88 -24.97
C ALA A 421 11.05 9.34 -23.63
N GLN A 422 11.00 10.18 -22.59
CA GLN A 422 10.65 9.77 -21.23
C GLN A 422 11.46 8.56 -20.72
N GLY A 423 12.71 8.46 -21.17
CA GLY A 423 13.57 7.30 -20.97
C GLY A 423 14.74 7.52 -20.01
N PHE A 424 15.52 6.46 -19.84
CA PHE A 424 16.59 6.36 -18.87
C PHE A 424 17.94 6.22 -19.58
N GLY A 425 19.03 6.54 -18.88
CA GLY A 425 20.39 6.30 -19.35
C GLY A 425 21.34 6.04 -18.20
N ALA A 426 22.36 5.22 -18.44
CA ALA A 426 23.38 4.91 -17.44
C ALA A 426 24.76 4.90 -18.08
N VAL A 427 25.69 5.69 -17.55
CA VAL A 427 27.09 5.68 -17.97
C VAL A 427 27.97 5.20 -16.83
N LEU A 428 28.90 4.29 -17.10
CA LEU A 428 29.92 3.82 -16.15
C LEU A 428 31.30 4.15 -16.68
N ALA A 429 32.11 4.85 -15.88
CA ALA A 429 33.53 5.05 -16.11
C ALA A 429 34.36 4.08 -15.27
N LEU A 430 35.32 3.42 -15.91
CA LEU A 430 36.24 2.45 -15.29
C LEU A 430 37.71 2.83 -15.52
N PRO A 431 38.62 2.57 -14.57
CA PRO A 431 40.07 2.73 -14.76
C PRO A 431 40.70 1.62 -15.60
N GLY A 432 39.91 0.68 -16.14
CA GLY A 432 40.39 -0.50 -16.85
C GLY A 432 39.30 -1.16 -17.69
N ALA A 433 39.49 -2.43 -18.04
CA ALA A 433 38.47 -3.21 -18.73
C ALA A 433 37.28 -3.56 -17.80
N PRO A 434 36.06 -3.67 -18.34
CA PRO A 434 34.91 -4.15 -17.57
C PRO A 434 35.10 -5.60 -17.13
N ASP A 435 34.67 -5.91 -15.91
CA ASP A 435 34.69 -7.27 -15.38
C ASP A 435 33.54 -8.13 -15.94
N ALA A 436 33.51 -9.41 -15.57
CA ALA A 436 32.50 -10.35 -16.06
C ALA A 436 31.06 -9.96 -15.65
N ALA A 437 30.90 -9.29 -14.49
CA ALA A 437 29.60 -8.83 -14.01
C ALA A 437 29.10 -7.62 -14.83
N THR A 438 29.97 -6.64 -15.06
CA THR A 438 29.71 -5.46 -15.91
C THR A 438 29.40 -5.88 -17.35
N LEU A 439 30.20 -6.79 -17.92
CA LEU A 439 29.91 -7.37 -19.25
C LEU A 439 28.60 -8.16 -19.28
N GLY A 440 28.20 -8.79 -18.16
CA GLY A 440 26.90 -9.44 -18.00
C GLY A 440 25.76 -8.44 -18.03
N LEU A 441 25.85 -7.40 -17.20
CA LEU A 441 24.89 -6.29 -17.14
C LEU A 441 24.69 -5.66 -18.52
N MET A 442 25.78 -5.30 -19.21
CA MET A 442 25.73 -4.71 -20.55
C MET A 442 24.97 -5.60 -21.54
N ARG A 443 25.22 -6.92 -21.58
CA ARG A 443 24.49 -7.84 -22.46
C ARG A 443 22.99 -7.94 -22.13
N THR A 444 22.64 -7.96 -20.85
CA THR A 444 21.24 -7.98 -20.40
C THR A 444 20.52 -6.70 -20.84
N MET A 445 21.18 -5.55 -20.65
CA MET A 445 20.63 -4.26 -21.03
C MET A 445 20.47 -4.12 -22.55
N THR A 446 21.49 -4.46 -23.36
CA THR A 446 21.37 -4.50 -24.83
C THR A 446 20.18 -5.35 -25.30
N ALA A 447 19.87 -6.45 -24.61
CA ALA A 447 18.73 -7.31 -24.96
C ALA A 447 17.37 -6.69 -24.57
N MET A 448 17.29 -5.99 -23.43
CA MET A 448 16.10 -5.25 -23.00
C MET A 448 15.83 -4.04 -23.90
N THR A 449 16.85 -3.23 -24.17
CA THR A 449 16.76 -1.98 -24.97
C THR A 449 16.78 -2.21 -26.48
N ALA A 450 16.66 -3.46 -26.94
CA ALA A 450 16.44 -3.76 -28.36
C ALA A 450 15.03 -3.38 -28.85
N THR A 451 14.12 -3.08 -27.91
CA THR A 451 12.76 -2.60 -28.16
C THR A 451 12.58 -1.22 -27.51
N ASP A 452 12.12 -0.23 -28.27
CA ASP A 452 11.87 1.12 -27.72
C ASP A 452 10.70 1.10 -26.73
N LEU A 453 10.84 1.76 -25.56
CA LEU A 453 9.77 1.96 -24.57
C LEU A 453 8.55 2.65 -25.19
N ALA A 454 8.77 3.54 -26.17
CA ALA A 454 7.70 4.24 -26.87
C ALA A 454 6.84 3.31 -27.76
N SER A 455 7.32 2.11 -28.09
CA SER A 455 6.57 1.10 -28.85
C SER A 455 5.64 0.25 -27.97
N LEU A 456 5.80 0.31 -26.65
CA LEU A 456 5.06 -0.53 -25.70
C LEU A 456 3.75 0.14 -25.26
N PRO A 457 2.66 -0.63 -25.04
CA PRO A 457 1.40 -0.07 -24.55
C PRO A 457 1.52 0.61 -23.19
N ARG A 458 0.96 1.82 -23.10
CA ARG A 458 0.74 2.59 -21.85
C ARG A 458 -0.72 2.58 -21.37
N THR A 459 -1.59 1.88 -22.07
CA THR A 459 -3.04 1.91 -21.80
C THR A 459 -3.38 1.15 -20.53
N TRP A 460 -3.84 1.87 -19.53
CA TRP A 460 -4.49 1.32 -18.34
C TRP A 460 -5.98 1.04 -18.61
N ALA A 461 -6.51 -0.03 -18.03
CA ALA A 461 -7.93 -0.36 -18.01
C ALA A 461 -8.32 -0.98 -16.65
N PRO A 462 -9.56 -0.81 -16.17
CA PRO A 462 -10.03 -1.49 -14.97
C PRO A 462 -10.11 -3.01 -15.23
N LEU A 463 -9.87 -3.84 -14.22
CA LEU A 463 -10.12 -5.28 -14.35
C LEU A 463 -11.63 -5.55 -14.51
N PRO A 464 -12.02 -6.44 -15.44
CA PRO A 464 -13.36 -6.99 -15.45
C PRO A 464 -13.62 -7.76 -14.15
N GLN A 465 -14.68 -7.38 -13.45
CA GLN A 465 -15.19 -8.06 -12.26
C GLN A 465 -16.54 -8.70 -12.61
N HIS A 466 -16.86 -9.82 -11.97
CA HIS A 466 -18.17 -10.45 -12.13
C HIS A 466 -18.78 -10.85 -10.78
N LEU A 467 -20.10 -10.69 -10.70
CA LEU A 467 -20.93 -11.23 -9.63
C LEU A 467 -20.89 -12.77 -9.67
N VAL A 468 -20.76 -13.41 -8.51
CA VAL A 468 -20.91 -14.86 -8.33
C VAL A 468 -22.39 -15.20 -8.25
N ASP A 469 -22.86 -16.05 -9.17
CA ASP A 469 -24.27 -16.46 -9.24
C ASP A 469 -24.81 -16.99 -7.90
N ILE A 470 -25.96 -16.48 -7.48
CA ILE A 470 -26.76 -17.04 -6.39
C ILE A 470 -27.91 -17.86 -7.03
N PRO A 471 -27.88 -19.21 -6.99
CA PRO A 471 -28.91 -20.02 -7.63
C PRO A 471 -30.29 -19.81 -7.03
N ALA A 472 -31.31 -19.71 -7.90
CA ALA A 472 -32.71 -19.67 -7.49
C ALA A 472 -33.12 -20.95 -6.72
N THR A 473 -33.96 -20.76 -5.71
CA THR A 473 -34.51 -21.81 -4.85
C THR A 473 -35.75 -22.45 -5.44
N ALA A 474 -36.19 -23.59 -4.89
CA ALA A 474 -37.47 -24.17 -5.23
C ALA A 474 -38.63 -23.26 -4.73
N PRO A 475 -39.46 -22.72 -5.63
CA PRO A 475 -40.42 -21.67 -5.29
C PRO A 475 -41.44 -22.12 -4.23
N ALA A 476 -41.77 -21.21 -3.31
CA ALA A 476 -42.80 -21.43 -2.31
C ALA A 476 -44.11 -20.70 -2.67
N ALA A 477 -45.26 -21.32 -2.42
CA ALA A 477 -46.55 -20.66 -2.61
C ALA A 477 -46.84 -19.62 -1.50
N MET A 478 -46.47 -19.96 -0.27
CA MET A 478 -46.70 -19.19 0.97
C MET A 478 -45.38 -18.99 1.72
N ALA A 479 -45.32 -17.96 2.56
CA ALA A 479 -44.17 -17.69 3.41
C ALA A 479 -43.83 -18.89 4.32
N PRO A 480 -42.60 -19.43 4.27
CA PRO A 480 -42.13 -20.42 5.23
C PRO A 480 -42.13 -19.88 6.67
N GLU A 481 -42.10 -20.79 7.64
CA GLU A 481 -42.00 -20.42 9.06
C GLU A 481 -40.77 -19.52 9.32
N GLY A 482 -40.98 -18.42 10.04
CA GLY A 482 -39.95 -17.42 10.32
C GLY A 482 -39.70 -16.40 9.21
N MET A 483 -40.26 -16.58 8.01
CA MET A 483 -40.14 -15.62 6.90
C MET A 483 -41.32 -14.65 6.83
N VAL A 484 -41.11 -13.53 6.14
CA VAL A 484 -42.14 -12.55 5.74
C VAL A 484 -42.21 -12.47 4.21
N GLU A 485 -43.38 -12.16 3.66
CA GLU A 485 -43.54 -11.90 2.23
C GLU A 485 -43.06 -10.49 1.89
N ILE A 486 -42.18 -10.40 0.91
CA ILE A 486 -41.78 -9.15 0.26
C ILE A 486 -42.54 -9.09 -1.07
N PRO A 487 -43.43 -8.09 -1.28
CA PRO A 487 -44.30 -8.03 -2.44
C PRO A 487 -43.52 -7.70 -3.71
N ALA A 488 -44.00 -8.21 -4.85
CA ALA A 488 -43.48 -7.80 -6.16
C ALA A 488 -43.61 -6.28 -6.34
N GLY A 489 -42.65 -5.65 -7.03
CA GLY A 489 -42.71 -4.22 -7.27
C GLY A 489 -41.54 -3.66 -8.08
N ASP A 490 -41.78 -2.52 -8.70
CA ASP A 490 -40.72 -1.71 -9.30
C ASP A 490 -39.93 -1.00 -8.19
N PHE A 491 -38.61 -1.05 -8.31
CA PHE A 491 -37.69 -0.55 -7.31
C PHE A 491 -36.51 0.18 -7.96
N THR A 492 -36.20 1.38 -7.49
CA THR A 492 -34.97 2.09 -7.87
C THR A 492 -33.87 1.73 -6.86
N PHE A 493 -33.05 0.76 -7.23
CA PHE A 493 -31.86 0.39 -6.51
C PHE A 493 -30.85 1.54 -6.56
N ARG A 494 -30.39 1.99 -5.39
CA ARG A 494 -29.43 3.09 -5.23
C ARG A 494 -28.52 2.77 -4.05
N VAL A 495 -27.22 2.61 -4.32
CA VAL A 495 -26.24 2.31 -3.29
C VAL A 495 -24.90 2.96 -3.60
N GLN A 496 -24.14 3.24 -2.55
CA GLN A 496 -22.73 3.59 -2.61
C GLN A 496 -21.86 2.67 -1.75
N GLY A 497 -20.67 2.34 -2.25
CA GLY A 497 -19.56 1.82 -1.46
C GLY A 497 -19.09 2.82 -0.41
N LEU A 498 -18.59 2.31 0.71
CA LEU A 498 -18.07 3.10 1.84
C LEU A 498 -16.55 3.07 1.96
N GLU A 499 -15.82 2.49 1.01
CA GLU A 499 -14.36 2.42 1.11
C GLU A 499 -13.77 3.83 1.20
N ILE A 500 -12.83 4.00 2.13
CA ILE A 500 -12.30 5.32 2.49
C ILE A 500 -11.50 5.94 1.33
N GLU A 501 -11.02 5.11 0.41
CA GLU A 501 -10.02 5.43 -0.61
C GLU A 501 -10.44 4.97 -2.02
N GLY A 502 -9.82 5.55 -3.07
CA GLY A 502 -10.15 5.30 -4.49
C GLY A 502 -11.07 6.34 -5.14
N GLY A 503 -11.83 7.10 -4.35
CA GLY A 503 -12.66 8.20 -4.85
C GLY A 503 -13.79 7.71 -5.77
N THR A 504 -13.91 8.29 -6.97
CA THR A 504 -15.00 7.99 -7.92
C THR A 504 -14.49 7.46 -9.27
N SER A 505 -13.28 6.90 -9.29
CA SER A 505 -12.66 6.38 -10.51
C SER A 505 -13.29 5.07 -10.95
N ALA A 506 -13.16 4.75 -12.24
CA ALA A 506 -13.39 3.39 -12.75
C ALA A 506 -12.48 2.37 -12.06
N GLY A 507 -12.99 1.17 -11.82
CA GLY A 507 -12.31 0.08 -11.12
C GLY A 507 -12.45 0.09 -9.59
N VAL A 508 -13.12 1.09 -9.02
CA VAL A 508 -13.38 1.21 -7.57
C VAL A 508 -14.61 0.39 -7.18
N ASP A 509 -14.64 -0.19 -5.99
CA ASP A 509 -15.80 -0.94 -5.45
C ASP A 509 -16.20 -2.17 -6.30
N VAL A 510 -17.43 -2.24 -6.83
CA VAL A 510 -17.96 -3.42 -7.54
C VAL A 510 -18.64 -3.08 -8.85
N ALA A 511 -18.87 -4.08 -9.71
CA ALA A 511 -19.57 -3.97 -10.99
C ALA A 511 -20.82 -4.85 -11.01
N TYR A 512 -22.01 -4.26 -11.03
CA TYR A 512 -23.26 -5.03 -11.10
C TYR A 512 -23.48 -5.59 -12.52
N PRO A 513 -24.30 -6.64 -12.71
CA PRO A 513 -24.50 -7.29 -14.03
C PRO A 513 -25.02 -6.40 -15.16
N TRP A 514 -25.53 -5.19 -14.85
CA TRP A 514 -25.99 -4.18 -15.81
C TRP A 514 -24.97 -3.05 -16.03
N GLU A 515 -23.75 -3.16 -15.51
CA GLU A 515 -22.69 -2.16 -15.57
C GLU A 515 -21.50 -2.68 -16.40
N GLY A 516 -20.74 -1.77 -17.02
CA GLY A 516 -19.59 -2.13 -17.86
C GLY A 516 -18.25 -2.19 -17.12
N GLU A 517 -18.17 -1.61 -15.93
CA GLU A 517 -16.96 -1.49 -15.11
C GLU A 517 -17.34 -1.26 -13.65
N ALA A 518 -16.41 -1.56 -12.72
CA ALA A 518 -16.62 -1.31 -11.30
C ALA A 518 -16.59 0.20 -10.99
N ARG A 519 -17.46 0.65 -10.11
CA ARG A 519 -17.58 2.05 -9.66
C ARG A 519 -18.19 2.11 -8.27
N ARG A 520 -17.98 3.22 -7.55
CA ARG A 520 -18.52 3.42 -6.18
C ARG A 520 -20.04 3.68 -6.08
N TYR A 521 -20.67 4.18 -7.13
CA TYR A 521 -22.05 4.69 -7.08
C TYR A 521 -22.93 4.01 -8.12
N HIS A 522 -24.06 3.47 -7.67
CA HIS A 522 -24.94 2.66 -8.50
C HIS A 522 -26.36 3.20 -8.47
N GLU A 523 -26.99 3.26 -9.65
CA GLU A 523 -28.43 3.46 -9.79
C GLU A 523 -28.97 2.55 -10.89
N HIS A 524 -30.02 1.78 -10.57
CA HIS A 524 -30.71 0.96 -11.56
C HIS A 524 -32.19 0.77 -11.19
N ARG A 525 -33.07 0.70 -12.20
CA ARG A 525 -34.48 0.39 -11.98
C ARG A 525 -34.71 -1.10 -12.22
N LEU A 526 -35.01 -1.81 -11.14
CA LEU A 526 -35.37 -3.22 -11.14
C LEU A 526 -36.89 -3.38 -11.09
N SER A 527 -37.40 -4.48 -11.65
CA SER A 527 -38.74 -4.97 -11.36
C SER A 527 -38.58 -6.28 -10.62
N LEU A 528 -38.82 -6.26 -9.31
CA LEU A 528 -38.55 -7.39 -8.42
C LEU A 528 -39.78 -8.31 -8.35
N PRO A 529 -39.61 -9.63 -8.48
CA PRO A 529 -40.69 -10.58 -8.20
C PRO A 529 -41.04 -10.57 -6.71
N ARG A 530 -42.17 -11.17 -6.34
CA ARG A 530 -42.46 -11.43 -4.92
C ARG A 530 -41.50 -12.51 -4.42
N PHE A 531 -41.05 -12.39 -3.18
CA PHE A 531 -40.19 -13.40 -2.54
C PHE A 531 -40.41 -13.42 -1.03
N PHE A 532 -39.78 -14.36 -0.34
CA PHE A 532 -39.82 -14.45 1.12
C PHE A 532 -38.45 -14.18 1.71
N MET A 533 -38.38 -13.39 2.79
CA MET A 533 -37.14 -13.12 3.52
C MET A 533 -37.29 -13.54 4.97
N ASP A 534 -36.24 -14.10 5.57
CA ASP A 534 -36.21 -14.35 7.01
C ASP A 534 -36.43 -13.04 7.79
N ARG A 535 -37.40 -13.04 8.71
CA ARG A 535 -37.75 -11.87 9.53
C ARG A 535 -36.54 -11.35 10.30
N PHE A 536 -35.70 -12.27 10.74
CA PHE A 536 -34.52 -12.04 11.57
C PHE A 536 -33.27 -12.66 10.92
N PRO A 537 -32.04 -12.28 11.33
CA PRO A 537 -30.84 -13.04 11.04
C PRO A 537 -30.96 -14.49 11.54
N VAL A 538 -30.21 -15.42 10.90
CA VAL A 538 -30.19 -16.82 11.30
C VAL A 538 -29.64 -16.95 12.73
N THR A 539 -30.37 -17.63 13.61
CA THR A 539 -30.00 -17.74 15.03
C THR A 539 -29.08 -18.92 15.32
N ASN A 540 -28.38 -18.90 16.45
CA ASN A 540 -27.56 -20.04 16.89
C ASN A 540 -28.38 -21.34 17.02
N ALA A 541 -29.62 -21.26 17.54
CA ALA A 541 -30.49 -22.44 17.62
C ALA A 541 -30.91 -22.97 16.23
N GLN A 542 -31.07 -22.10 15.23
CA GLN A 542 -31.32 -22.50 13.85
C GLN A 542 -30.08 -23.16 13.23
N PHE A 543 -28.90 -22.54 13.37
CA PHE A 543 -27.64 -23.07 12.84
C PHE A 543 -27.25 -24.40 13.51
N LYS A 544 -27.50 -24.56 14.81
CA LYS A 544 -27.28 -25.83 15.53
C LYS A 544 -28.09 -26.98 14.94
N ARG A 545 -29.36 -26.74 14.57
CA ARG A 545 -30.20 -27.76 13.88
C ARG A 545 -29.64 -28.14 12.51
N PHE A 546 -29.07 -27.19 11.77
CA PHE A 546 -28.36 -27.47 10.53
C PHE A 546 -27.17 -28.41 10.75
N LEU A 547 -26.29 -28.10 11.71
CA LEU A 547 -25.13 -28.95 12.02
C LEU A 547 -25.55 -30.35 12.44
N ASP A 548 -26.51 -30.46 13.36
CA ASP A 548 -27.00 -31.73 13.90
C ASP A 548 -27.68 -32.61 12.83
N ALA A 549 -28.38 -32.00 11.87
CA ALA A 549 -29.09 -32.72 10.82
C ALA A 549 -28.23 -33.05 9.59
N SER A 550 -27.22 -32.24 9.28
CA SER A 550 -26.39 -32.38 8.08
C SER A 550 -25.03 -33.04 8.33
N GLY A 551 -24.52 -32.97 9.56
CA GLY A 551 -23.13 -33.31 9.85
C GLY A 551 -22.11 -32.33 9.24
N TYR A 552 -22.53 -31.12 8.89
CA TYR A 552 -21.66 -30.12 8.25
C TYR A 552 -20.46 -29.76 9.14
N HIS A 553 -19.28 -29.76 8.53
CA HIS A 553 -18.05 -29.23 9.07
C HIS A 553 -17.23 -28.65 7.90
N PRO A 554 -16.74 -27.40 8.00
CA PRO A 554 -15.95 -26.79 6.94
C PRO A 554 -14.56 -27.46 6.82
N LYS A 555 -13.92 -27.34 5.65
CA LYS A 555 -12.56 -27.88 5.44
C LYS A 555 -11.49 -27.15 6.26
N ASP A 556 -11.70 -25.86 6.46
CA ASP A 556 -10.95 -24.98 7.33
C ASP A 556 -11.91 -24.58 8.46
N ASP A 557 -11.65 -25.08 9.67
CA ASP A 557 -12.44 -24.84 10.87
C ASP A 557 -11.88 -23.70 11.72
N ARG A 558 -10.80 -23.02 11.27
CA ARG A 558 -10.22 -21.92 12.02
C ARG A 558 -11.24 -20.78 12.16
N ASN A 559 -11.43 -20.35 13.42
CA ASN A 559 -12.45 -19.39 13.83
C ASN A 559 -13.90 -19.78 13.46
N PHE A 560 -14.20 -21.03 13.06
CA PHE A 560 -15.57 -21.49 12.85
C PHE A 560 -16.32 -21.55 14.19
N LEU A 561 -17.39 -20.77 14.32
CA LEU A 561 -18.20 -20.68 15.54
C LEU A 561 -17.34 -20.46 16.80
N LYS A 562 -16.39 -19.51 16.73
CA LYS A 562 -15.33 -19.30 17.72
C LYS A 562 -15.83 -19.04 19.15
N ASP A 563 -17.05 -18.54 19.27
CA ASP A 563 -17.79 -18.25 20.50
C ASP A 563 -18.60 -19.44 21.05
N TRP A 564 -18.67 -20.54 20.32
CA TRP A 564 -19.26 -21.80 20.76
C TRP A 564 -18.25 -22.64 21.55
N THR A 565 -18.75 -23.48 22.44
CA THR A 565 -17.92 -24.39 23.25
C THR A 565 -18.51 -25.79 23.26
N GLY A 566 -17.66 -26.83 23.16
CA GLY A 566 -18.12 -28.22 23.14
C GLY A 566 -19.09 -28.57 22.01
N GLY A 567 -19.06 -27.83 20.89
CA GLY A 567 -19.98 -28.02 19.76
C GLY A 567 -21.36 -27.38 19.94
N SER A 568 -21.55 -26.47 20.92
CA SER A 568 -22.81 -25.75 21.13
C SER A 568 -22.58 -24.28 21.46
N TYR A 569 -23.56 -23.45 21.14
CA TYR A 569 -23.62 -22.05 21.55
C TYR A 569 -23.76 -21.92 23.08
N PRO A 570 -23.33 -20.80 23.69
CA PRO A 570 -23.48 -20.55 25.12
C PRO A 570 -24.94 -20.53 25.60
N ALA A 571 -25.19 -20.84 26.88
CA ALA A 571 -26.55 -20.85 27.42
C ALA A 571 -27.23 -19.46 27.30
N GLY A 572 -28.47 -19.42 26.79
CA GLY A 572 -29.22 -18.18 26.54
C GLY A 572 -28.77 -17.39 25.30
N TRP A 573 -28.16 -18.07 24.32
CA TRP A 573 -27.77 -17.50 23.02
C TRP A 573 -28.56 -18.11 21.83
N ASP A 574 -29.53 -18.97 22.12
CA ASP A 574 -30.42 -19.65 21.17
C ASP A 574 -31.05 -18.69 20.15
N ASP A 575 -31.61 -17.57 20.62
CA ASP A 575 -32.20 -16.51 19.80
C ASP A 575 -31.21 -15.38 19.41
N ARG A 576 -29.90 -15.52 19.65
CA ARG A 576 -28.91 -14.57 19.11
C ARG A 576 -28.54 -14.96 17.67
N PRO A 577 -28.27 -13.99 16.78
CA PRO A 577 -27.66 -14.26 15.47
C PRO A 577 -26.42 -15.16 15.59
N VAL A 578 -26.28 -16.11 14.66
CA VAL A 578 -25.02 -16.84 14.48
C VAL A 578 -23.98 -15.94 13.82
N THR A 579 -22.77 -15.93 14.36
CA THR A 579 -21.61 -15.22 13.79
C THR A 579 -20.42 -16.18 13.69
N TRP A 580 -19.22 -15.69 13.36
CA TRP A 580 -18.05 -16.56 13.13
C TRP A 580 -18.30 -17.65 12.05
N VAL A 581 -19.08 -17.27 11.02
CA VAL A 581 -19.44 -18.08 9.85
C VAL A 581 -19.00 -17.34 8.58
N SER A 582 -18.36 -18.04 7.65
CA SER A 582 -17.97 -17.47 6.35
C SER A 582 -19.17 -17.43 5.39
N GLN A 583 -19.01 -16.79 4.24
CA GLN A 583 -20.06 -16.80 3.21
C GLN A 583 -20.31 -18.23 2.68
N GLU A 584 -19.29 -19.09 2.64
CA GLU A 584 -19.42 -20.52 2.31
C GLU A 584 -20.21 -21.29 3.38
N ASP A 585 -19.95 -21.05 4.67
CA ASP A 585 -20.73 -21.65 5.78
C ASP A 585 -22.21 -21.21 5.70
N ALA A 586 -22.46 -19.93 5.40
CA ALA A 586 -23.80 -19.35 5.25
C ALA A 586 -24.56 -19.92 4.04
N ARG A 587 -23.87 -20.10 2.89
CA ARG A 587 -24.42 -20.77 1.69
C ARG A 587 -24.77 -22.23 1.97
N ALA A 588 -23.93 -22.96 2.72
CA ALA A 588 -24.19 -24.35 3.08
C ALA A 588 -25.46 -24.49 3.96
N TYR A 589 -25.63 -23.63 4.96
CA TYR A 589 -26.87 -23.55 5.73
C TYR A 589 -28.07 -23.20 4.85
N ALA A 590 -27.95 -22.19 3.99
CA ALA A 590 -29.05 -21.73 3.15
C ALA A 590 -29.56 -22.85 2.23
N ALA A 591 -28.63 -23.56 1.56
CA ALA A 591 -28.94 -24.70 0.70
C ALA A 591 -29.65 -25.83 1.48
N TRP A 592 -29.17 -26.19 2.68
CA TRP A 592 -29.82 -27.17 3.56
C TRP A 592 -31.24 -26.74 3.96
N ALA A 593 -31.44 -25.45 4.24
CA ALA A 593 -32.74 -24.89 4.61
C ALA A 593 -33.73 -24.75 3.42
N GLY A 594 -33.31 -25.06 2.19
CA GLY A 594 -34.11 -24.83 0.98
C GLY A 594 -34.27 -23.33 0.65
N LYS A 595 -33.23 -22.54 0.95
CA LYS A 595 -33.14 -21.08 0.83
C LYS A 595 -31.87 -20.68 0.08
N ARG A 596 -31.66 -19.38 -0.14
CA ARG A 596 -30.42 -18.78 -0.65
C ARG A 596 -30.05 -17.53 0.14
N LEU A 597 -28.83 -17.02 -0.03
CA LEU A 597 -28.51 -15.65 0.43
C LEU A 597 -29.28 -14.63 -0.43
N PRO A 598 -29.69 -13.48 0.13
CA PRO A 598 -30.25 -12.39 -0.67
C PRO A 598 -29.19 -11.79 -1.58
N HIS A 599 -29.61 -11.38 -2.77
CA HIS A 599 -28.90 -10.32 -3.48
C HIS A 599 -29.06 -9.00 -2.72
N GLU A 600 -28.09 -8.11 -2.86
CA GLU A 600 -28.07 -6.81 -2.19
C GLU A 600 -29.29 -5.95 -2.52
N TRP A 601 -29.76 -5.97 -3.76
CA TRP A 601 -30.96 -5.23 -4.15
C TRP A 601 -32.25 -5.79 -3.51
N GLU A 602 -32.30 -7.09 -3.22
CA GLU A 602 -33.40 -7.71 -2.46
C GLU A 602 -33.33 -7.30 -0.99
N TRP A 603 -32.11 -7.25 -0.43
CA TRP A 603 -31.87 -6.74 0.92
C TRP A 603 -32.29 -5.28 1.05
N GLN A 604 -31.86 -4.41 0.12
CA GLN A 604 -32.22 -2.99 0.15
C GLN A 604 -33.72 -2.80 -0.05
N TYR A 605 -34.35 -3.51 -0.98
CA TYR A 605 -35.79 -3.40 -1.16
C TYR A 605 -36.56 -3.86 0.08
N ALA A 606 -36.16 -4.99 0.69
CA ALA A 606 -36.79 -5.48 1.92
C ALA A 606 -36.63 -4.52 3.12
N ALA A 607 -35.56 -3.72 3.15
CA ALA A 607 -35.32 -2.69 4.15
C ALA A 607 -36.05 -1.37 3.85
N GLN A 608 -36.06 -0.92 2.60
CA GLN A 608 -36.45 0.42 2.18
C GLN A 608 -37.89 0.51 1.68
N GLY A 609 -38.41 -0.54 1.03
CA GLY A 609 -39.57 -0.42 0.16
C GLY A 609 -39.29 0.52 -1.04
N GLN A 610 -40.28 1.31 -1.44
CA GLN A 610 -40.24 2.14 -2.65
C GLN A 610 -40.02 3.64 -2.40
N ASP A 611 -39.97 4.10 -1.14
CA ASP A 611 -39.99 5.53 -0.79
C ASP A 611 -38.60 6.19 -0.66
N GLY A 612 -37.52 5.41 -0.72
CA GLY A 612 -36.15 5.94 -0.63
C GLY A 612 -35.66 6.24 0.79
N ARG A 613 -36.35 5.76 1.83
CA ARG A 613 -35.97 5.98 3.24
C ARG A 613 -34.52 5.58 3.56
N ARG A 614 -33.83 6.40 4.36
CA ARG A 614 -32.43 6.15 4.76
C ARG A 614 -32.24 4.95 5.67
N TYR A 615 -33.18 4.66 6.56
CA TYR A 615 -33.16 3.52 7.48
C TYR A 615 -34.47 2.72 7.34
N PRO A 616 -34.54 1.45 7.77
CA PRO A 616 -35.77 0.65 7.66
C PRO A 616 -37.01 1.34 8.24
N TRP A 617 -36.83 2.07 9.34
CA TRP A 617 -37.86 2.80 10.08
C TRP A 617 -38.13 4.25 9.60
N GLY A 618 -37.41 4.75 8.59
CA GLY A 618 -37.56 6.12 8.06
C GLY A 618 -36.24 6.88 7.88
N ASP A 619 -36.29 8.21 7.75
CA ASP A 619 -35.11 9.03 7.46
C ASP A 619 -34.33 9.54 8.68
N ALA A 620 -34.97 9.58 9.85
CA ALA A 620 -34.36 9.98 11.10
C ALA A 620 -33.75 8.77 11.82
N TRP A 621 -32.54 8.93 12.36
CA TRP A 621 -31.96 7.95 13.26
C TRP A 621 -32.80 7.80 14.54
N ARG A 622 -32.85 6.60 15.10
CA ARG A 622 -33.61 6.24 16.30
C ARG A 622 -32.80 5.30 17.18
N ASP A 623 -32.51 5.72 18.40
CA ASP A 623 -31.72 4.93 19.36
C ASP A 623 -32.48 3.71 19.92
N ASP A 624 -33.80 3.63 19.72
CA ASP A 624 -34.64 2.48 20.10
C ASP A 624 -34.84 1.46 18.95
N ALA A 625 -34.27 1.73 17.77
CA ALA A 625 -34.47 0.94 16.55
C ALA A 625 -33.29 0.03 16.19
N ALA A 626 -32.16 0.14 16.90
CA ALA A 626 -30.96 -0.67 16.70
C ALA A 626 -30.19 -0.81 18.03
N PRO A 627 -29.31 -1.83 18.16
CA PRO A 627 -28.42 -1.97 19.31
C PRO A 627 -27.58 -0.72 19.59
N VAL A 628 -27.35 -0.43 20.88
CA VAL A 628 -26.37 0.59 21.28
C VAL A 628 -24.97 0.18 20.80
N PRO A 629 -24.25 1.04 20.05
CA PRO A 629 -22.92 0.72 19.56
C PRO A 629 -21.90 0.51 20.69
N GLU A 630 -21.21 -0.61 20.64
CA GLU A 630 -20.03 -0.92 21.45
C GLU A 630 -18.82 -0.16 20.91
N ARG A 631 -18.24 0.70 21.75
CA ARG A 631 -17.10 1.57 21.41
C ARG A 631 -15.82 1.22 22.18
N GLY A 632 -15.87 0.20 23.03
CA GLY A 632 -14.72 -0.35 23.72
C GLY A 632 -13.79 -1.16 22.81
N ARG A 633 -12.73 -1.71 23.40
CA ARG A 633 -11.70 -2.51 22.71
C ARG A 633 -12.03 -4.01 22.61
N ALA A 634 -13.19 -4.42 23.09
CA ALA A 634 -13.63 -5.80 23.09
C ALA A 634 -15.06 -5.85 22.56
N VAL A 635 -15.35 -6.83 21.71
CA VAL A 635 -16.68 -6.99 21.15
C VAL A 635 -17.63 -7.59 22.19
N ARG A 636 -18.86 -7.07 22.28
CA ARG A 636 -19.94 -7.70 23.03
C ARG A 636 -20.77 -8.62 22.10
N PRO A 637 -21.39 -9.69 22.60
CA PRO A 637 -22.23 -10.56 21.77
C PRO A 637 -23.41 -9.79 21.13
N PRO A 638 -23.89 -10.21 19.95
CA PRO A 638 -25.12 -9.72 19.32
C PRO A 638 -26.32 -9.71 20.28
N ASP A 639 -27.22 -8.74 20.11
CA ASP A 639 -28.50 -8.75 20.81
C ASP A 639 -29.38 -9.88 20.26
N ALA A 640 -30.27 -10.44 21.09
CA ALA A 640 -31.22 -11.46 20.66
C ALA A 640 -32.17 -10.89 19.59
N VAL A 641 -32.55 -11.70 18.61
CA VAL A 641 -33.37 -11.25 17.49
C VAL A 641 -34.74 -10.74 17.95
N GLY A 642 -35.21 -9.65 17.36
CA GLY A 642 -36.46 -8.99 17.73
C GLY A 642 -36.39 -8.17 19.04
N SER A 643 -35.20 -7.96 19.61
CA SER A 643 -35.02 -7.02 20.74
C SER A 643 -35.32 -5.57 20.35
N HIS A 644 -35.25 -5.24 19.05
CA HIS A 644 -35.37 -3.89 18.50
C HIS A 644 -36.57 -3.77 17.53
N PRO A 645 -37.81 -3.98 17.98
CA PRO A 645 -38.98 -4.04 17.09
C PRO A 645 -39.31 -2.69 16.41
N ALA A 646 -38.82 -1.57 16.96
CA ALA A 646 -38.90 -0.26 16.30
C ALA A 646 -37.99 -0.16 15.06
N GLY A 647 -37.05 -1.09 14.89
CA GLY A 647 -36.18 -1.22 13.72
C GLY A 647 -36.81 -1.95 12.52
N ALA A 648 -38.10 -2.28 12.58
CA ALA A 648 -38.79 -2.99 11.52
C ALA A 648 -38.87 -2.16 10.21
N SER A 649 -38.68 -2.84 9.08
CA SER A 649 -38.93 -2.30 7.74
C SER A 649 -40.43 -2.18 7.41
N PRO A 650 -40.82 -1.55 6.29
CA PRO A 650 -42.22 -1.51 5.83
C PRO A 650 -42.89 -2.88 5.73
N PHE A 651 -42.10 -3.93 5.49
CA PHE A 651 -42.56 -5.30 5.31
C PHE A 651 -42.42 -6.15 6.59
N GLY A 652 -42.03 -5.54 7.72
CA GLY A 652 -41.90 -6.19 9.02
C GLY A 652 -40.62 -7.02 9.20
N VAL A 653 -39.62 -6.85 8.32
CA VAL A 653 -38.27 -7.43 8.50
C VAL A 653 -37.55 -6.64 9.61
N GLN A 654 -36.94 -7.34 10.57
CA GLN A 654 -36.29 -6.75 11.75
C GLN A 654 -34.79 -7.07 11.81
N ASP A 655 -34.07 -6.36 12.67
CA ASP A 655 -32.62 -6.45 12.87
C ASP A 655 -31.82 -6.32 11.56
N LEU A 656 -32.29 -5.45 10.67
CA LEU A 656 -31.58 -5.12 9.43
C LEU A 656 -30.37 -4.22 9.70
N VAL A 657 -30.43 -3.34 10.70
CA VAL A 657 -29.37 -2.35 10.97
C VAL A 657 -28.76 -2.55 12.35
N GLY A 658 -27.43 -2.48 12.44
CA GLY A 658 -26.68 -2.25 13.68
C GLY A 658 -26.54 -3.43 14.66
N ASN A 659 -26.99 -4.64 14.35
CA ASN A 659 -26.74 -5.83 15.20
C ASN A 659 -25.54 -6.62 14.70
N VAL A 660 -25.71 -7.28 13.55
CA VAL A 660 -24.65 -7.97 12.81
C VAL A 660 -24.68 -7.55 11.35
N TRP A 661 -23.49 -7.45 10.75
CA TRP A 661 -23.32 -7.40 9.31
C TRP A 661 -23.94 -8.64 8.68
N GLN A 662 -24.52 -8.49 7.49
CA GLN A 662 -25.20 -9.57 6.79
C GLN A 662 -24.56 -9.85 5.43
N TRP A 663 -24.10 -11.09 5.22
CA TRP A 663 -23.62 -11.58 3.93
C TRP A 663 -24.71 -11.45 2.84
N THR A 664 -24.38 -10.82 1.72
CA THR A 664 -25.19 -10.83 0.48
C THR A 664 -24.40 -11.46 -0.67
N ASP A 665 -24.04 -10.66 -1.66
CA ASP A 665 -23.36 -11.02 -2.90
C ASP A 665 -21.86 -11.28 -2.70
N GLU A 666 -21.26 -11.96 -3.67
CA GLU A 666 -19.81 -12.07 -3.82
C GLU A 666 -19.43 -11.61 -5.23
N TYR A 667 -18.38 -10.82 -5.32
CA TYR A 667 -17.79 -10.37 -6.57
C TYR A 667 -16.35 -10.88 -6.66
N GLN A 668 -15.91 -11.17 -7.87
CA GLN A 668 -14.54 -11.62 -8.10
C GLN A 668 -13.96 -11.12 -9.42
N ASP A 669 -12.65 -10.94 -9.42
CA ASP A 669 -11.79 -10.69 -10.58
C ASP A 669 -10.55 -11.61 -10.50
N ASP A 670 -9.58 -11.46 -11.41
CA ASP A 670 -8.38 -12.31 -11.47
C ASP A 670 -7.47 -12.18 -10.23
N HIS A 671 -7.57 -11.08 -9.48
CA HIS A 671 -6.74 -10.76 -8.32
C HIS A 671 -7.49 -10.75 -7.00
N THR A 672 -8.78 -10.43 -6.96
CA THR A 672 -9.53 -10.20 -5.71
C THR A 672 -10.84 -11.00 -5.67
N ARG A 673 -11.24 -11.41 -4.47
CA ARG A 673 -12.62 -11.77 -4.11
C ARG A 673 -13.12 -10.77 -3.08
N ALA A 674 -14.38 -10.35 -3.18
CA ALA A 674 -14.99 -9.49 -2.18
C ALA A 674 -16.45 -9.88 -1.94
N ALA A 675 -16.92 -9.83 -0.70
CA ALA A 675 -18.33 -9.95 -0.37
C ALA A 675 -18.91 -8.58 -0.06
N ILE A 676 -20.19 -8.38 -0.40
CA ILE A 676 -20.93 -7.24 0.10
C ILE A 676 -21.56 -7.59 1.46
N LEU A 677 -21.40 -6.65 2.39
CA LEU A 677 -21.98 -6.66 3.72
C LEU A 677 -22.97 -5.51 3.89
N ARG A 678 -24.13 -5.84 4.46
CA ARG A 678 -25.24 -4.91 4.64
C ARG A 678 -25.61 -4.69 6.11
N GLY A 679 -26.12 -3.49 6.41
CA GLY A 679 -26.75 -3.15 7.69
C GLY A 679 -25.83 -2.62 8.79
N GLY A 680 -24.52 -2.79 8.68
CA GLY A 680 -23.61 -2.51 9.79
C GLY A 680 -23.74 -3.50 10.95
N SER A 681 -22.93 -3.29 11.98
CA SER A 681 -22.92 -4.10 13.21
C SER A 681 -22.86 -3.23 14.47
N LEU A 682 -23.01 -3.85 15.63
CA LEU A 682 -22.96 -3.12 16.90
C LEU A 682 -21.55 -2.62 17.28
N TYR A 683 -20.47 -3.04 16.60
CA TYR A 683 -19.10 -2.68 17.00
C TYR A 683 -18.57 -1.48 16.23
N GLN A 684 -18.16 -0.45 16.96
CA GLN A 684 -17.65 0.80 16.41
C GLN A 684 -16.30 1.13 17.08
N PRO A 685 -15.18 0.54 16.61
CA PRO A 685 -13.85 0.82 17.15
C PRO A 685 -13.51 2.32 17.02
N GLN A 686 -12.67 2.81 17.94
CA GLN A 686 -12.39 4.23 18.11
C GLN A 686 -10.90 4.56 17.88
N GLY A 687 -10.62 5.83 17.58
CA GLY A 687 -9.25 6.38 17.47
C GLY A 687 -8.69 6.51 16.05
N SER A 688 -9.37 5.98 15.03
CA SER A 688 -8.97 6.09 13.63
C SER A 688 -10.17 6.11 12.69
N ILE A 689 -10.00 6.73 11.51
CA ILE A 689 -10.97 6.65 10.40
C ILE A 689 -10.79 5.35 9.60
N TRP A 690 -9.66 4.67 9.74
CA TRP A 690 -9.23 3.52 8.95
C TRP A 690 -9.85 2.18 9.39
N TYR A 691 -10.81 2.17 10.30
CA TYR A 691 -11.54 0.94 10.60
C TYR A 691 -12.64 0.68 9.58
N PHE A 692 -13.02 -0.59 9.41
CA PHE A 692 -14.11 -1.03 8.55
C PHE A 692 -15.38 -0.17 8.78
N PRO A 693 -15.85 0.57 7.75
CA PRO A 693 -16.86 1.61 7.93
C PRO A 693 -18.28 1.05 8.12
N GLN A 694 -19.09 1.70 8.94
CA GLN A 694 -20.45 1.25 9.27
C GLN A 694 -21.48 1.66 8.20
N ALA A 695 -22.19 0.68 7.63
CA ALA A 695 -23.22 0.87 6.59
C ALA A 695 -24.64 0.81 7.18
N TYR A 696 -24.98 1.74 8.07
CA TYR A 696 -26.30 1.78 8.70
C TYR A 696 -27.42 2.27 7.77
N ARG A 697 -27.10 2.98 6.68
CA ARG A 697 -28.11 3.47 5.72
C ARG A 697 -28.43 2.41 4.67
N ASN A 698 -29.69 2.39 4.24
CA ASN A 698 -30.19 1.55 3.16
C ASN A 698 -29.49 1.80 1.82
N ASP A 699 -28.95 2.99 1.58
CA ASP A 699 -28.21 3.33 0.36
C ASP A 699 -26.69 3.17 0.50
N GLN A 700 -26.22 2.37 1.46
CA GLN A 700 -24.79 2.12 1.71
C GLN A 700 -24.50 0.63 1.92
N HIS A 701 -23.29 0.21 1.57
CA HIS A 701 -22.76 -1.11 1.93
C HIS A 701 -21.31 -1.07 2.43
N GLY A 702 -20.82 -2.18 2.96
CA GLY A 702 -19.39 -2.42 3.17
C GLY A 702 -18.89 -3.51 2.22
N LYS A 703 -17.74 -3.28 1.57
CA LYS A 703 -17.05 -4.28 0.75
C LYS A 703 -15.98 -4.98 1.59
N LEU A 704 -16.19 -6.26 1.92
CA LEU A 704 -15.21 -7.07 2.66
C LEU A 704 -14.32 -7.84 1.67
N LEU A 705 -13.00 -7.67 1.74
CA LEU A 705 -12.09 -8.46 0.92
C LEU A 705 -11.97 -9.89 1.49
N LEU A 706 -12.15 -10.90 0.65
CA LEU A 706 -12.14 -12.31 1.04
C LEU A 706 -10.79 -12.95 0.72
N MET A 707 -10.25 -13.73 1.66
CA MET A 707 -9.08 -14.58 1.44
C MET A 707 -9.42 -16.05 1.65
N ALA A 708 -9.94 -16.37 2.83
CA ALA A 708 -10.19 -17.73 3.30
C ALA A 708 -11.07 -17.71 4.56
N PRO A 709 -11.85 -18.77 4.81
CA PRO A 709 -12.72 -18.87 5.99
C PRO A 709 -12.01 -18.62 7.33
N SER A 710 -10.72 -18.98 7.47
CA SER A 710 -9.92 -18.67 8.67
C SER A 710 -9.88 -17.18 9.05
N ARG A 711 -9.90 -16.28 8.07
CA ARG A 711 -9.81 -14.82 8.25
C ARG A 711 -11.16 -14.15 8.06
N ASP A 712 -11.95 -14.60 7.08
CA ASP A 712 -13.19 -13.93 6.67
C ASP A 712 -14.30 -14.06 7.74
N ARG A 713 -14.28 -15.14 8.53
CA ARG A 713 -15.13 -15.31 9.72
C ARG A 713 -14.84 -14.24 10.76
N SER A 714 -15.89 -13.57 11.22
CA SER A 714 -15.79 -12.38 12.06
C SER A 714 -16.87 -12.35 13.15
N ALA A 715 -16.59 -11.69 14.28
CA ALA A 715 -17.43 -11.76 15.49
C ALA A 715 -18.85 -11.21 15.34
N LEU A 716 -19.06 -10.29 14.40
CA LEU A 716 -20.34 -9.63 14.12
C LEU A 716 -20.71 -9.66 12.64
N VAL A 717 -20.28 -10.70 11.93
CA VAL A 717 -20.78 -11.01 10.59
C VAL A 717 -21.60 -12.30 10.67
N GLY A 718 -22.86 -12.18 10.32
CA GLY A 718 -23.83 -13.26 10.20
C GLY A 718 -24.58 -13.13 8.87
N PHE A 719 -25.81 -13.64 8.81
CA PHE A 719 -26.62 -13.59 7.59
C PHE A 719 -28.10 -13.78 7.88
N ARG A 720 -28.91 -13.52 6.84
CA ARG A 720 -30.29 -13.98 6.73
C ARG A 720 -30.48 -14.62 5.36
N CYS A 721 -31.53 -15.39 5.17
CA CYS A 721 -31.80 -16.01 3.88
C CYS A 721 -33.09 -15.49 3.23
N VAL A 722 -33.20 -15.69 1.93
CA VAL A 722 -34.42 -15.51 1.14
C VAL A 722 -34.83 -16.81 0.47
N ARG A 723 -36.08 -16.87 0.04
CA ARG A 723 -36.63 -17.94 -0.77
C ARG A 723 -37.55 -17.37 -1.83
N ASP A 724 -37.41 -17.87 -3.04
CA ASP A 724 -38.20 -17.46 -4.20
C ASP A 724 -39.65 -17.91 -4.05
N ALA A 725 -40.58 -17.14 -4.60
CA ALA A 725 -42.00 -17.45 -4.57
C ALA A 725 -42.49 -18.00 -5.92
N GLY A 726 -43.56 -18.81 -5.87
CA GLY A 726 -44.24 -19.38 -7.04
C GLY A 726 -45.45 -18.60 -7.52
#